data_AF-A0A7K1ZPI5-F1
#
_entry.id   AF-A0A7K1ZPI5-F1
#
_cell.length_a   1.000
_cell.length_b   1.000
_cell.length_c   1.000
_cell.angle_alpha   90.00
_cell.angle_beta   90.00
_cell.angle_gamma   90.00
#
_symmetry.space_group_name_H-M   'P 1'
#
loop_
_entity.id
_entity.type
_entity.pdbx_description
1 polymer ?
#
loop_
_entity_poly.entity_id
_entity_poly.type
_entity_poly.pdbx_seq_one_letter_code
_entity_poly.pdbx_strand_id
1 'polypeptide(L)'
;MSIGKNRVSEVQLDVGCKNLLNIVYDSSWQDDIRSQALRALNQILVGNSDRKNTFGQLLSDLVRDRLPDEKNYLRGTILDFLYPKELPPSEVWSYLVNRTVAYRPNVYLRFWRRLVDRSRENQIRELLDSLCDRASEVIPKLANHRLSRIVPELLARGLALFGDELDISNLYRWFKLVESDVQTFKLVSINSSDQSFNRNDEANSAIRNWLNERKTFQRALIEHDLLTQESKISNDWTIGVKFVGINPPVGFRSWCLARAIELWDTHPIAAERLAWWSVWAKEGWDDPLSDDKVKQIVSDIPGLREWNRKRLNDRDRIEQEEGEWSSKLATIQAGLQEWRQKEIEPIRQQKTELATGNCSPELLHRLATVYFDGLAKKGEDPKSHLESYLEGDATLVQAALAGFRSLLDRDELPDLDQIAQLHENSKMSFFELPFLAGIEEENDSIIDSLSERGKRRALGFYFVADIPRHQFLQDLLIFYGNTLPPWYERALKHYPEAVADSLVAIHNACVRAKYSPDQHLFKMAFDETYAQIAPFAVSRMFSVFPTRCNKRQLESLRVVLWSAIRARGMSTEELRKLVLKRLQRKDMDIAQRAQWLCAGVYAARDCCLALLEEFLSAGQESRVHRVLSFLVPDGGKLILQNIDEWSSKEMSRLILALGRRVQRPDFQDGAHTLSEVEISRNKFESLLTPWLQELIKRSDSDAMKALDSLATNPDLTAWKREITTAQEEQSQKRRAAKRRDLSLEQVQKTLQGGPPANAADLTALAVDVLEELAIEIRDGQTSDWRQYWHRDQKTLIEPRHENDCRDALLSDLKKMLKKHRTGAEPEGRYADDKRADIRISYRSDFAIPVEIKRSHHPDIWRGISEQLVPKYTRDPEADGYGIYLVFWFGTKYMKGGVPNDPQKLKNLLEKQLDPTLKNKIHIVVIDVSPSGRWAE
;
A
#
# COMPACT_ATOMS: atom_id res chain seq x y z
N MET A 1 -6.18 -24.10 -35.57
CA MET A 1 -6.18 -25.59 -35.51
C MET A 1 -5.88 -26.01 -34.09
N SER A 2 -6.77 -26.84 -33.53
CA SER A 2 -6.77 -27.55 -32.23
C SER A 2 -5.78 -27.14 -31.13
N ILE A 3 -6.30 -26.47 -30.10
CA ILE A 3 -5.84 -26.69 -28.72
C ILE A 3 -6.85 -27.63 -28.07
N GLY A 4 -6.36 -28.82 -27.72
CA GLY A 4 -7.13 -29.90 -27.11
C GLY A 4 -7.73 -29.47 -25.77
N LYS A 5 -9.04 -29.63 -25.68
CA LYS A 5 -9.77 -29.83 -24.43
C LYS A 5 -9.14 -31.00 -23.68
N ASN A 6 -8.78 -30.82 -22.41
CA ASN A 6 -8.99 -31.86 -21.41
C ASN A 6 -8.98 -31.33 -19.97
N ARG A 7 -10.15 -31.50 -19.34
CA ARG A 7 -10.46 -31.75 -17.92
C ARG A 7 -10.13 -30.67 -16.89
N VAL A 8 -11.14 -29.84 -16.63
CA VAL A 8 -11.53 -29.48 -15.26
C VAL A 8 -12.44 -30.61 -14.77
N SER A 9 -12.02 -31.32 -13.72
CA SER A 9 -12.96 -32.05 -12.86
C SER A 9 -13.81 -31.00 -12.15
N GLU A 10 -15.13 -31.00 -12.40
CA GLU A 10 -16.07 -30.06 -11.79
C GLU A 10 -16.05 -30.18 -10.26
N VAL A 11 -15.39 -29.22 -9.62
CA VAL A 11 -15.56 -28.91 -8.21
C VAL A 11 -16.93 -28.20 -8.11
N GLN A 12 -17.90 -28.78 -7.39
CA GLN A 12 -19.25 -28.20 -7.21
C GLN A 12 -19.21 -27.02 -6.21
N LEU A 13 -18.54 -25.93 -6.62
CA LEU A 13 -18.52 -24.68 -5.88
C LEU A 13 -19.82 -23.90 -6.13
N ASP A 14 -20.44 -23.40 -5.05
CA ASP A 14 -21.58 -22.48 -5.09
C ASP A 14 -21.26 -21.20 -5.88
N VAL A 15 -22.30 -20.50 -6.36
CA VAL A 15 -22.22 -19.28 -7.18
C VAL A 15 -21.36 -18.20 -6.50
N GLY A 16 -21.45 -18.07 -5.17
CA GLY A 16 -20.63 -17.14 -4.40
C GLY A 16 -19.12 -17.45 -4.48
N CYS A 17 -18.73 -18.73 -4.41
CA CYS A 17 -17.34 -19.16 -4.53
C CYS A 17 -16.79 -18.94 -5.94
N LYS A 18 -17.60 -19.20 -6.97
CA LYS A 18 -17.22 -18.93 -8.37
C LYS A 18 -16.99 -17.45 -8.64
N ASN A 19 -17.83 -16.58 -8.08
CA ASN A 19 -17.65 -15.13 -8.21
C ASN A 19 -16.37 -14.63 -7.52
N LEU A 20 -16.08 -15.15 -6.33
CA LEU A 20 -14.84 -14.81 -5.63
C LEU A 20 -13.60 -15.33 -6.37
N LEU A 21 -13.64 -16.54 -6.94
CA LEU A 21 -12.57 -17.05 -7.80
C LEU A 21 -12.35 -16.17 -9.04
N ASN A 22 -13.42 -15.73 -9.69
CA ASN A 22 -13.31 -14.81 -10.83
C ASN A 22 -12.59 -13.51 -10.43
N ILE A 23 -12.89 -12.95 -9.25
CA ILE A 23 -12.17 -11.76 -8.73
C ILE A 23 -10.69 -12.08 -8.49
N VAL A 24 -10.35 -13.27 -7.98
CA VAL A 24 -8.96 -13.68 -7.77
C VAL A 24 -8.19 -13.81 -9.10
N TYR A 25 -8.79 -14.43 -10.12
CA TYR A 25 -8.16 -14.62 -11.45
C TYR A 25 -8.09 -13.34 -12.29
N ASP A 26 -8.98 -12.38 -12.05
CA ASP A 26 -9.05 -11.13 -12.79
C ASP A 26 -7.97 -10.15 -12.31
N SER A 27 -6.92 -10.03 -13.12
CA SER A 27 -5.77 -9.14 -12.87
C SER A 27 -6.10 -7.65 -12.99
N SER A 28 -7.33 -7.27 -13.41
CA SER A 28 -7.78 -5.88 -13.36
C SER A 28 -8.11 -5.41 -11.94
N TRP A 29 -8.31 -6.34 -10.99
CA TRP A 29 -8.47 -6.02 -9.57
C TRP A 29 -7.11 -5.84 -8.88
N GLN A 30 -7.02 -4.89 -7.95
CA GLN A 30 -5.81 -4.71 -7.13
C GLN A 30 -5.53 -5.94 -6.26
N ASP A 31 -4.24 -6.27 -6.05
CA ASP A 31 -3.79 -7.42 -5.25
C ASP A 31 -4.42 -7.46 -3.84
N ASP A 32 -4.73 -6.31 -3.26
CA ASP A 32 -5.38 -6.12 -1.97
C ASP A 32 -6.81 -6.68 -1.99
N ILE A 33 -7.57 -6.36 -3.06
CA ILE A 33 -8.94 -6.81 -3.29
C ILE A 33 -8.93 -8.30 -3.63
N ARG A 34 -8.01 -8.73 -4.49
CA ARG A 34 -7.80 -10.16 -4.82
C ARG A 34 -7.43 -10.97 -3.58
N SER A 35 -6.64 -10.40 -2.66
CA SER A 35 -6.31 -11.01 -1.37
C SER A 35 -7.49 -11.03 -0.39
N GLN A 36 -8.36 -10.01 -0.41
CA GLN A 36 -9.62 -10.02 0.36
C GLN A 36 -10.60 -11.05 -0.19
N ALA A 37 -10.71 -11.18 -1.51
CA ALA A 37 -11.50 -12.23 -2.16
C ALA A 37 -10.97 -13.63 -1.80
N LEU A 38 -9.65 -13.84 -1.78
CA LEU A 38 -9.03 -15.06 -1.27
C LEU A 38 -9.39 -15.34 0.21
N ARG A 39 -9.38 -14.32 1.07
CA ARG A 39 -9.76 -14.46 2.48
C ARG A 39 -11.24 -14.81 2.65
N ALA A 40 -12.12 -14.15 1.91
CA ALA A 40 -13.56 -14.43 1.90
C ALA A 40 -13.83 -15.85 1.38
N LEU A 41 -13.19 -16.23 0.27
CA LEU A 41 -13.26 -17.58 -0.29
C LEU A 41 -12.77 -18.63 0.71
N ASN A 42 -11.69 -18.32 1.43
CA ASN A 42 -11.17 -19.21 2.47
C ASN A 42 -12.17 -19.41 3.60
N GLN A 43 -12.85 -18.35 4.06
CA GLN A 43 -13.86 -18.43 5.12
C GLN A 43 -15.06 -19.29 4.71
N ILE A 44 -15.52 -19.16 3.46
CA ILE A 44 -16.64 -19.94 2.93
C ILE A 44 -16.27 -21.42 2.79
N LEU A 45 -15.02 -21.70 2.42
CA LEU A 45 -14.54 -23.06 2.18
C LEU A 45 -13.99 -23.75 3.44
N VAL A 46 -14.02 -23.12 4.63
CA VAL A 46 -13.59 -23.78 5.87
C VAL A 46 -14.46 -25.02 6.14
N GLY A 47 -13.83 -26.18 6.25
CA GLY A 47 -14.53 -27.46 6.47
C GLY A 47 -15.11 -28.10 5.20
N ASN A 48 -14.96 -27.47 4.03
CA ASN A 48 -15.37 -28.03 2.74
C ASN A 48 -14.21 -28.86 2.13
N SER A 49 -14.53 -30.06 1.60
CA SER A 49 -13.57 -30.95 0.95
C SER A 49 -12.86 -30.33 -0.27
N ASP A 50 -13.49 -29.34 -0.91
CA ASP A 50 -13.00 -28.70 -2.13
C ASP A 50 -11.98 -27.59 -1.86
N ARG A 51 -11.80 -27.17 -0.60
CA ARG A 51 -10.88 -26.11 -0.19
C ARG A 51 -9.46 -26.37 -0.68
N LYS A 52 -8.93 -27.57 -0.39
CA LYS A 52 -7.56 -27.96 -0.75
C LYS A 52 -7.37 -27.96 -2.26
N ASN A 53 -8.33 -28.51 -3.01
CA ASN A 53 -8.28 -28.56 -4.47
C ASN A 53 -8.32 -27.15 -5.08
N THR A 54 -9.16 -26.27 -4.54
CA THR A 54 -9.32 -24.89 -5.03
C THR A 54 -8.05 -24.06 -4.84
N PHE A 55 -7.50 -24.04 -3.63
CA PHE A 55 -6.26 -23.29 -3.35
C PHE A 55 -5.01 -23.94 -3.95
N GLY A 56 -5.00 -25.27 -4.07
CA GLY A 56 -3.95 -26.00 -4.79
C GLY A 56 -3.91 -25.66 -6.28
N GLN A 57 -5.09 -25.54 -6.92
CA GLN A 57 -5.19 -25.08 -8.31
C GLN A 57 -4.69 -23.65 -8.48
N LEU A 58 -5.05 -22.74 -7.57
CA LEU A 58 -4.54 -21.36 -7.56
C LEU A 58 -3.02 -21.28 -7.42
N LEU A 59 -2.42 -22.09 -6.53
CA LEU A 59 -0.96 -22.21 -6.42
C LEU A 59 -0.31 -22.74 -7.70
N SER A 60 -0.91 -23.75 -8.34
CA SER A 60 -0.45 -24.28 -9.63
C SER A 60 -0.48 -23.22 -10.73
N ASP A 61 -1.54 -22.41 -10.76
CA ASP A 61 -1.68 -21.33 -11.73
C ASP A 61 -0.71 -20.17 -11.46
N LEU A 62 -0.35 -19.90 -10.20
CA LEU A 62 0.73 -18.97 -9.83
C LEU A 62 2.12 -19.46 -10.23
N VAL A 63 2.36 -20.77 -10.28
CA VAL A 63 3.65 -21.34 -10.70
C VAL A 63 3.76 -21.39 -12.22
N ARG A 64 2.64 -21.53 -12.92
CA ARG A 64 2.57 -21.59 -14.39
C ARG A 64 2.37 -20.21 -15.05
N ASP A 65 2.49 -19.13 -14.27
CA ASP A 65 2.23 -17.75 -14.68
C ASP A 65 0.85 -17.55 -15.35
N ARG A 66 -0.14 -18.36 -14.98
CA ARG A 66 -1.55 -18.23 -15.40
C ARG A 66 -2.36 -17.34 -14.47
N LEU A 67 -1.79 -17.01 -13.32
CA LEU A 67 -2.34 -16.06 -12.35
C LEU A 67 -1.29 -14.97 -12.07
N PRO A 68 -1.50 -13.71 -12.49
CA PRO A 68 -0.54 -12.63 -12.25
C PRO A 68 -0.43 -12.31 -10.75
N ASP A 69 0.79 -12.29 -10.20
CA ASP A 69 1.10 -12.00 -8.80
C ASP A 69 2.53 -11.46 -8.64
N GLU A 70 2.84 -10.36 -9.33
CA GLU A 70 4.17 -9.74 -9.36
C GLU A 70 4.69 -9.39 -7.95
N LYS A 71 3.77 -9.12 -7.01
CA LYS A 71 4.04 -8.77 -5.62
C LYS A 71 4.01 -9.93 -4.64
N ASN A 72 3.74 -11.14 -5.11
CA ASN A 72 3.65 -12.36 -4.29
C ASN A 72 2.58 -12.28 -3.18
N TYR A 73 1.60 -11.36 -3.25
CA TYR A 73 0.59 -11.19 -2.21
C TYR A 73 -0.38 -12.37 -2.17
N LEU A 74 -0.80 -12.85 -3.35
CA LEU A 74 -1.71 -13.99 -3.46
C LEU A 74 -0.99 -15.27 -3.06
N ARG A 75 0.22 -15.48 -3.56
CA ARG A 75 1.10 -16.60 -3.21
C ARG A 75 1.34 -16.64 -1.70
N GLY A 76 1.73 -15.52 -1.10
CA GLY A 76 1.94 -15.43 0.35
C GLY A 76 0.68 -15.71 1.16
N THR A 77 -0.47 -15.22 0.71
CA THR A 77 -1.75 -15.41 1.40
C THR A 77 -2.23 -16.87 1.31
N ILE A 78 -2.11 -17.51 0.15
CA ILE A 78 -2.51 -18.92 -0.02
C ILE A 78 -1.57 -19.86 0.77
N LEU A 79 -0.26 -19.58 0.78
CA LEU A 79 0.69 -20.31 1.62
C LEU A 79 0.33 -20.20 3.11
N ASP A 80 -0.07 -19.02 3.58
CA ASP A 80 -0.49 -18.79 4.98
C ASP A 80 -1.74 -19.62 5.36
N PHE A 81 -2.62 -19.91 4.38
CA PHE A 81 -3.86 -20.70 4.54
C PHE A 81 -3.65 -22.21 4.51
N LEU A 82 -2.75 -22.70 3.66
CA LEU A 82 -2.58 -24.14 3.44
C LEU A 82 -1.51 -24.76 4.34
N TYR A 83 -0.44 -24.04 4.63
CA TYR A 83 0.62 -24.53 5.51
C TYR A 83 0.28 -24.28 6.99
N PRO A 84 0.53 -25.22 7.92
CA PRO A 84 1.19 -26.52 7.76
C PRO A 84 0.23 -27.70 7.50
N LYS A 85 -1.09 -27.49 7.43
CA LYS A 85 -2.08 -28.58 7.54
C LYS A 85 -2.36 -29.31 6.23
N GLU A 86 -2.39 -28.59 5.11
CA GLU A 86 -2.87 -29.08 3.82
C GLU A 86 -1.81 -29.06 2.71
N LEU A 87 -0.72 -28.28 2.90
CA LEU A 87 0.43 -28.23 2.01
C LEU A 87 1.60 -29.01 2.63
N PRO A 88 2.18 -30.02 1.94
CA PRO A 88 3.29 -30.79 2.48
C PRO A 88 4.59 -29.97 2.52
N PRO A 89 5.45 -30.19 3.53
CA PRO A 89 6.76 -29.58 3.65
C PRO A 89 7.62 -29.61 2.39
N SER A 90 7.70 -30.76 1.72
CA SER A 90 8.51 -30.95 0.50
C SER A 90 8.09 -30.06 -0.67
N GLU A 91 6.81 -29.68 -0.75
CA GLU A 91 6.29 -28.81 -1.80
C GLU A 91 6.48 -27.31 -1.50
N VAL A 92 6.66 -26.93 -0.23
CA VAL A 92 6.65 -25.51 0.18
C VAL A 92 7.74 -24.72 -0.54
N TRP A 93 8.93 -25.30 -0.69
CA TRP A 93 10.10 -24.67 -1.31
C TRP A 93 9.87 -24.32 -2.78
N SER A 94 8.97 -25.01 -3.48
CA SER A 94 8.61 -24.73 -4.88
C SER A 94 7.95 -23.38 -5.07
N TYR A 95 7.40 -22.80 -3.99
CA TYR A 95 6.76 -21.50 -4.00
C TYR A 95 7.70 -20.37 -3.54
N LEU A 96 8.98 -20.68 -3.28
CA LEU A 96 10.03 -19.69 -3.09
C LEU A 96 10.55 -19.19 -4.45
N VAL A 97 10.37 -17.91 -4.73
CA VAL A 97 10.79 -17.28 -6.01
C VAL A 97 11.92 -16.28 -5.82
N ASN A 98 12.60 -15.89 -6.90
CA ASN A 98 13.68 -14.89 -6.85
C ASN A 98 13.16 -13.48 -6.54
N ARG A 99 14.02 -12.65 -5.95
CA ARG A 99 13.74 -11.24 -5.66
C ARG A 99 13.84 -10.41 -6.94
N THR A 100 12.75 -9.78 -7.37
CA THR A 100 12.67 -9.08 -8.66
C THR A 100 12.68 -7.55 -8.57
N VAL A 101 12.38 -6.92 -7.41
CA VAL A 101 12.45 -5.44 -7.21
C VAL A 101 12.77 -5.07 -5.74
N ALA A 102 13.13 -3.81 -5.45
CA ALA A 102 13.27 -3.25 -4.10
C ALA A 102 11.93 -3.28 -3.32
N TYR A 103 11.67 -4.38 -2.61
CA TYR A 103 10.40 -4.65 -1.92
C TYR A 103 10.30 -4.08 -0.49
N ARG A 104 9.08 -3.63 -0.13
CA ARG A 104 8.62 -3.40 1.26
C ARG A 104 8.16 -4.71 1.91
N PRO A 105 8.16 -4.85 3.25
CA PRO A 105 7.68 -6.04 3.95
C PRO A 105 6.21 -6.37 3.60
N ASN A 106 5.92 -7.59 3.16
CA ASN A 106 4.57 -8.03 2.77
C ASN A 106 4.19 -9.41 3.36
N VAL A 107 2.98 -9.89 3.05
CA VAL A 107 2.41 -11.16 3.54
C VAL A 107 3.28 -12.38 3.15
N TYR A 108 3.90 -12.34 1.98
CA TYR A 108 4.80 -13.39 1.48
C TYR A 108 6.05 -13.55 2.35
N LEU A 109 6.77 -12.45 2.62
CA LEU A 109 7.94 -12.50 3.51
C LEU A 109 7.54 -12.89 4.94
N ARG A 110 6.37 -12.47 5.41
CA ARG A 110 5.83 -12.85 6.73
C ARG A 110 5.55 -14.36 6.85
N PHE A 111 5.11 -15.01 5.77
CA PHE A 111 4.94 -16.46 5.74
C PHE A 111 6.29 -17.16 5.97
N TRP A 112 7.29 -16.85 5.13
CA TRP A 112 8.61 -17.48 5.20
C TRP A 112 9.31 -17.24 6.55
N ARG A 113 9.19 -16.03 7.10
CA ARG A 113 9.72 -15.69 8.42
C ARG A 113 9.13 -16.51 9.57
N ARG A 114 7.95 -17.12 9.38
CA ARG A 114 7.27 -17.95 10.38
C ARG A 114 7.26 -19.43 9.99
N LEU A 115 7.94 -19.84 8.92
CA LEU A 115 7.90 -21.20 8.40
C LEU A 115 8.31 -22.20 9.48
N VAL A 116 9.47 -21.98 10.12
CA VAL A 116 10.00 -22.86 11.16
C VAL A 116 9.02 -22.95 12.34
N ASP A 117 8.61 -21.80 12.89
CA ASP A 117 7.69 -21.72 14.03
C ASP A 117 6.34 -22.42 13.77
N ARG A 118 5.82 -22.35 12.53
CA ARG A 118 4.54 -22.96 12.16
C ARG A 118 4.63 -24.45 11.84
N SER A 119 5.83 -25.01 11.68
CA SER A 119 6.04 -26.41 11.33
C SER A 119 5.84 -27.33 12.54
N ARG A 120 5.18 -28.48 12.35
CA ARG A 120 5.13 -29.55 13.36
C ARG A 120 6.44 -30.33 13.41
N GLU A 121 6.69 -31.05 14.49
CA GLU A 121 7.95 -31.79 14.71
C GLU A 121 8.29 -32.72 13.54
N ASN A 122 7.37 -33.61 13.13
CA ASN A 122 7.57 -34.51 11.99
C ASN A 122 7.76 -33.79 10.64
N GLN A 123 7.29 -32.55 10.51
CA GLN A 123 7.43 -31.74 9.29
C GLN A 123 8.78 -31.03 9.22
N ILE A 124 9.47 -30.80 10.35
CA ILE A 124 10.82 -30.21 10.37
C ILE A 124 11.81 -31.13 9.65
N ARG A 125 11.71 -32.45 9.84
CA ARG A 125 12.56 -33.44 9.16
C ARG A 125 12.38 -33.37 7.64
N GLU A 126 11.14 -33.42 7.18
CA GLU A 126 10.82 -33.36 5.74
C GLU A 126 11.25 -32.02 5.12
N LEU A 127 11.11 -30.89 5.83
CA LEU A 127 11.60 -29.58 5.38
C LEU A 127 13.12 -29.58 5.19
N LEU A 128 13.86 -30.12 6.15
CA LEU A 128 15.32 -30.19 6.11
C LEU A 128 15.82 -31.11 5.00
N ASP A 129 15.26 -32.31 4.89
CA ASP A 129 15.63 -33.27 3.84
C ASP A 129 15.37 -32.68 2.44
N SER A 130 14.21 -32.07 2.24
CA SER A 130 13.88 -31.41 0.97
C SER A 130 14.75 -30.19 0.68
N LEU A 131 15.14 -29.43 1.72
CA LEU A 131 16.07 -28.31 1.58
C LEU A 131 17.47 -28.79 1.19
N CYS A 132 17.95 -29.91 1.74
CA CYS A 132 19.20 -30.55 1.34
C CYS A 132 19.18 -30.96 -0.14
N ASP A 133 18.08 -31.54 -0.63
CA ASP A 133 17.95 -31.94 -2.04
C ASP A 133 17.93 -30.75 -3.00
N ARG A 134 17.41 -29.60 -2.55
CA ARG A 134 17.20 -28.41 -3.37
C ARG A 134 18.11 -27.25 -2.99
N ALA A 135 19.20 -27.53 -2.27
CA ALA A 135 20.06 -26.52 -1.67
C ALA A 135 20.57 -25.49 -2.69
N SER A 136 21.04 -25.95 -3.86
CA SER A 136 21.54 -25.09 -4.94
C SER A 136 20.48 -24.16 -5.54
N GLU A 137 19.21 -24.54 -5.47
CA GLU A 137 18.08 -23.77 -5.99
C GLU A 137 17.52 -22.81 -4.92
N VAL A 138 17.38 -23.29 -3.68
CA VAL A 138 16.63 -22.62 -2.61
C VAL A 138 17.51 -21.65 -1.82
N ILE A 139 18.75 -22.00 -1.52
CA ILE A 139 19.64 -21.18 -0.69
C ILE A 139 19.92 -19.80 -1.32
N PRO A 140 20.23 -19.68 -2.63
CA PRO A 140 20.39 -18.37 -3.25
C PRO A 140 19.13 -17.50 -3.18
N LYS A 141 17.95 -18.12 -3.31
CA LYS A 141 16.65 -17.42 -3.18
C LYS A 141 16.43 -16.92 -1.75
N LEU A 142 16.74 -17.73 -0.74
CA LEU A 142 16.68 -17.33 0.67
C LEU A 142 17.63 -16.17 0.96
N ALA A 143 18.86 -16.22 0.46
CA ALA A 143 19.84 -15.14 0.60
C ALA A 143 19.35 -13.84 -0.06
N ASN A 144 18.83 -13.92 -1.29
CA ASN A 144 18.28 -12.77 -2.03
C ASN A 144 17.14 -12.06 -1.25
N HIS A 145 16.33 -12.83 -0.53
CA HIS A 145 15.24 -12.32 0.32
C HIS A 145 15.67 -11.94 1.74
N ARG A 146 16.96 -12.04 2.08
CA ARG A 146 17.48 -11.86 3.44
C ARG A 146 16.79 -12.78 4.47
N LEU A 147 16.54 -14.02 4.07
CA LEU A 147 15.92 -15.10 4.85
C LEU A 147 16.92 -16.22 5.20
N SER A 148 18.22 -15.94 5.15
CA SER A 148 19.29 -16.91 5.47
C SER A 148 19.10 -17.54 6.85
N ARG A 149 18.49 -16.82 7.81
CA ARG A 149 18.19 -17.33 9.16
C ARG A 149 17.34 -18.60 9.23
N ILE A 150 16.55 -18.90 8.18
CA ILE A 150 15.69 -20.10 8.16
C ILE A 150 16.54 -21.38 8.20
N VAL A 151 17.74 -21.36 7.60
CA VAL A 151 18.64 -22.52 7.53
C VAL A 151 19.12 -22.96 8.92
N PRO A 152 19.78 -22.10 9.74
CA PRO A 152 20.20 -22.48 11.08
C PRO A 152 19.01 -22.73 12.03
N GLU A 153 17.89 -22.01 11.90
CA GLU A 153 16.68 -22.26 12.72
C GLU A 153 16.08 -23.65 12.47
N LEU A 154 15.97 -24.07 11.19
CA LEU A 154 15.52 -25.41 10.84
C LEU A 154 16.50 -26.47 11.34
N LEU A 155 17.80 -26.26 11.12
CA LEU A 155 18.82 -27.23 11.51
C LEU A 155 18.85 -27.41 13.03
N ALA A 156 18.86 -26.33 13.81
CA ALA A 156 18.84 -26.39 15.27
C ALA A 156 17.65 -27.20 15.79
N ARG A 157 16.46 -26.93 15.25
CA ARG A 157 15.23 -27.64 15.64
C ARG A 157 15.22 -29.10 15.16
N GLY A 158 15.75 -29.38 13.97
CA GLY A 158 15.86 -30.73 13.43
C GLY A 158 16.84 -31.60 14.23
N LEU A 159 18.00 -31.04 14.61
CA LEU A 159 18.98 -31.72 15.46
C LEU A 159 18.39 -32.06 16.83
N ALA A 160 17.67 -31.11 17.45
CA ALA A 160 17.03 -31.32 18.75
C ALA A 160 15.96 -32.44 18.72
N LEU A 161 15.27 -32.62 17.60
CA LEU A 161 14.17 -33.58 17.47
C LEU A 161 14.61 -34.96 16.93
N PHE A 162 15.54 -34.99 15.98
CA PHE A 162 15.88 -36.20 15.22
C PHE A 162 17.37 -36.48 15.12
N GLY A 163 18.24 -35.57 15.57
CA GLY A 163 19.68 -35.67 15.33
C GLY A 163 20.31 -36.94 15.89
N ASP A 164 19.80 -37.46 17.01
CA ASP A 164 20.30 -38.68 17.65
C ASP A 164 19.92 -39.98 16.93
N GLU A 165 18.86 -39.94 16.11
CA GLU A 165 18.32 -41.11 15.39
C GLU A 165 18.87 -41.23 13.95
N LEU A 166 19.60 -40.22 13.47
CA LEU A 166 20.13 -40.17 12.11
C LEU A 166 21.49 -40.87 11.98
N ASP A 167 21.70 -41.53 10.85
CA ASP A 167 23.04 -41.98 10.47
C ASP A 167 23.95 -40.78 10.13
N ILE A 168 25.27 -41.04 10.14
CA ILE A 168 26.29 -40.02 9.92
C ILE A 168 26.21 -39.37 8.54
N SER A 169 25.79 -40.12 7.51
CA SER A 169 25.69 -39.61 6.14
C SER A 169 24.56 -38.59 6.01
N ASN A 170 23.40 -38.89 6.58
CA ASN A 170 22.25 -38.01 6.62
C ASN A 170 22.49 -36.80 7.53
N LEU A 171 23.13 -37.00 8.69
CA LEU A 171 23.52 -35.91 9.58
C LEU A 171 24.54 -34.97 8.89
N TYR A 172 25.54 -35.54 8.21
CA TYR A 172 26.51 -34.77 7.42
C TYR A 172 25.83 -33.98 6.31
N ARG A 173 24.88 -34.60 5.59
CA ARG A 173 24.08 -33.95 4.55
C ARG A 173 23.30 -32.74 5.08
N TRP A 174 22.78 -32.79 6.30
CA TRP A 174 22.16 -31.63 6.95
C TRP A 174 23.15 -30.52 7.27
N PHE A 175 24.34 -30.87 7.80
CA PHE A 175 25.37 -29.88 8.13
C PHE A 175 25.96 -29.15 6.91
N LYS A 176 25.95 -29.77 5.72
CA LYS A 176 26.39 -29.11 4.47
C LYS A 176 25.57 -27.86 4.11
N LEU A 177 24.33 -27.74 4.60
CA LEU A 177 23.52 -26.54 4.39
C LEU A 177 24.20 -25.29 4.98
N VAL A 178 24.89 -25.43 6.11
CA VAL A 178 25.57 -24.32 6.79
C VAL A 178 26.93 -24.01 6.16
N GLU A 179 27.60 -24.99 5.55
CA GLU A 179 28.83 -24.81 4.78
C GLU A 179 28.62 -23.88 3.57
N SER A 180 27.47 -24.01 2.89
CA SER A 180 27.10 -23.17 1.74
C SER A 180 26.69 -21.73 2.11
N ASP A 181 26.23 -21.52 3.34
CA ASP A 181 25.87 -20.19 3.84
C ASP A 181 27.13 -19.37 4.11
N VAL A 182 28.23 -19.97 4.58
CA VAL A 182 29.51 -19.25 4.86
C VAL A 182 30.17 -18.67 3.60
N GLN A 183 30.04 -19.32 2.43
CA GLN A 183 30.52 -18.73 1.17
C GLN A 183 29.61 -17.60 0.67
N THR A 184 28.30 -17.72 0.88
CA THR A 184 27.32 -16.66 0.61
C THR A 184 27.48 -15.49 1.59
N PHE A 185 27.87 -15.79 2.83
CA PHE A 185 28.15 -14.86 3.92
C PHE A 185 29.33 -13.94 3.60
N LYS A 186 30.41 -14.47 2.99
CA LYS A 186 31.55 -13.65 2.52
C LYS A 186 31.21 -12.72 1.33
N LEU A 187 30.21 -13.08 0.52
CA LEU A 187 29.73 -12.23 -0.60
C LEU A 187 28.75 -11.15 -0.13
N VAL A 188 28.03 -11.38 0.96
CA VAL A 188 27.06 -10.43 1.56
C VAL A 188 27.70 -9.56 2.67
N SER A 189 28.76 -10.03 3.33
CA SER A 189 29.43 -9.31 4.44
C SER A 189 30.27 -8.10 4.02
N ILE A 190 30.36 -7.79 2.73
CA ILE A 190 31.03 -6.59 2.25
C ILE A 190 30.10 -5.37 2.30
N ASN A 191 28.76 -5.53 2.46
CA ASN A 191 27.84 -4.38 2.35
C ASN A 191 26.47 -4.45 3.07
N SER A 192 26.28 -5.17 4.19
CA SER A 192 25.01 -5.02 4.92
C SER A 192 25.06 -5.17 6.45
N SER A 193 24.71 -4.07 7.11
CA SER A 193 24.13 -3.93 8.44
C SER A 193 22.65 -4.37 8.43
N ASP A 194 22.34 -5.61 8.83
CA ASP A 194 20.95 -6.09 8.98
C ASP A 194 20.72 -6.74 10.35
N GLN A 195 19.58 -6.47 11.00
CA GLN A 195 19.22 -6.89 12.37
C GLN A 195 18.86 -8.39 12.53
N SER A 196 19.19 -9.25 11.57
CA SER A 196 18.87 -10.69 11.63
C SER A 196 19.82 -11.53 12.51
N PHE A 197 20.81 -10.91 13.16
CA PHE A 197 21.88 -11.62 13.89
C PHE A 197 21.45 -12.28 15.20
N ASN A 198 20.54 -11.70 16.00
CA ASN A 198 20.27 -12.22 17.36
C ASN A 198 19.64 -13.62 17.40
N ARG A 199 18.68 -13.94 16.52
CA ARG A 199 18.11 -15.32 16.44
C ARG A 199 19.04 -16.31 15.74
N ASN A 200 19.88 -15.82 14.82
CA ASN A 200 20.93 -16.65 14.23
C ASN A 200 21.93 -17.07 15.28
N ASP A 201 22.29 -16.20 16.22
CA ASP A 201 23.19 -16.54 17.32
C ASP A 201 22.58 -17.56 18.29
N GLU A 202 21.28 -17.50 18.59
CA GLU A 202 20.58 -18.53 19.38
C GLU A 202 20.56 -19.89 18.67
N ALA A 203 20.15 -19.93 17.39
CA ALA A 203 20.10 -21.17 16.62
C ALA A 203 21.50 -21.76 16.40
N ASN A 204 22.48 -20.92 16.06
CA ASN A 204 23.88 -21.33 15.94
C ASN A 204 24.44 -21.83 17.28
N SER A 205 24.09 -21.18 18.40
CA SER A 205 24.49 -21.64 19.74
C SER A 205 23.82 -22.97 20.10
N ALA A 206 22.55 -23.17 19.74
CA ALA A 206 21.86 -24.45 19.94
C ALA A 206 22.50 -25.59 19.14
N ILE A 207 22.87 -25.34 17.87
CA ILE A 207 23.62 -26.29 17.04
C ILE A 207 24.98 -26.62 17.67
N ARG A 208 25.71 -25.60 18.15
CA ARG A 208 27.00 -25.78 18.84
C ARG A 208 26.86 -26.61 20.11
N ASN A 209 25.88 -26.31 20.94
CA ASN A 209 25.62 -27.03 22.19
C ASN A 209 25.25 -28.50 21.92
N TRP A 210 24.36 -28.74 20.95
CA TRP A 210 23.95 -30.09 20.57
C TRP A 210 25.14 -30.96 20.15
N LEU A 211 26.04 -30.40 19.33
CA LEU A 211 27.26 -31.08 18.90
C LEU A 211 28.24 -31.29 20.07
N ASN A 212 28.44 -30.30 20.95
CA ASN A 212 29.35 -30.38 22.10
C ASN A 212 28.98 -31.52 23.06
N GLU A 213 27.68 -31.80 23.23
CA GLU A 213 27.17 -32.92 24.02
C GLU A 213 27.43 -34.29 23.36
N ARG A 214 27.73 -34.31 22.05
CA ARG A 214 27.74 -35.50 21.18
C ARG A 214 29.09 -35.71 20.49
N LYS A 215 30.12 -35.86 21.32
CA LYS A 215 31.54 -35.97 20.93
C LYS A 215 31.83 -37.09 19.91
N THR A 216 31.09 -38.19 19.96
CA THR A 216 31.23 -39.31 19.01
C THR A 216 30.72 -38.95 17.61
N PHE A 217 29.58 -38.27 17.52
CA PHE A 217 29.02 -37.77 16.27
C PHE A 217 29.94 -36.73 15.62
N GLN A 218 30.56 -35.84 16.41
CA GLN A 218 31.54 -34.88 15.89
C GLN A 218 32.71 -35.56 15.17
N ARG A 219 33.31 -36.60 15.79
CA ARG A 219 34.42 -37.37 15.19
C ARG A 219 33.99 -38.09 13.92
N ALA A 220 32.84 -38.73 13.95
CA ALA A 220 32.31 -39.46 12.80
C ALA A 220 31.94 -38.54 11.63
N LEU A 221 31.40 -37.35 11.88
CA LEU A 221 31.12 -36.34 10.85
C LEU A 221 32.40 -35.81 10.18
N ILE A 222 33.45 -35.57 10.98
CA ILE A 222 34.76 -35.12 10.49
C ILE A 222 35.39 -36.19 9.60
N GLU A 223 35.37 -37.43 10.05
CA GLU A 223 35.89 -38.56 9.29
C GLU A 223 35.11 -38.75 7.97
N HIS A 224 33.78 -38.72 8.04
CA HIS A 224 32.93 -38.84 6.86
C HIS A 224 33.20 -37.71 5.83
N ASP A 225 33.36 -36.45 6.26
CA ASP A 225 33.72 -35.33 5.37
C ASP A 225 35.06 -35.54 4.67
N LEU A 226 36.09 -35.93 5.45
CA LEU A 226 37.44 -36.19 4.96
C LEU A 226 37.46 -37.27 3.88
N LEU A 227 36.81 -38.41 4.16
CA LEU A 227 36.78 -39.54 3.25
C LEU A 227 35.97 -39.23 1.98
N THR A 228 34.89 -38.46 2.11
CA THR A 228 34.03 -38.09 0.96
C THR A 228 34.71 -37.06 0.04
N GLN A 229 35.63 -36.24 0.55
CA GLN A 229 36.26 -35.15 -0.21
C GLN A 229 37.78 -35.31 -0.40
N GLU A 230 38.30 -36.52 -0.24
CA GLU A 230 39.74 -36.81 -0.21
C GLU A 230 40.52 -36.21 -1.40
N SER A 231 39.92 -36.21 -2.59
CA SER A 231 40.51 -35.66 -3.82
C SER A 231 40.60 -34.13 -3.88
N LYS A 232 39.99 -33.41 -2.93
CA LYS A 232 39.92 -31.94 -2.88
C LYS A 232 40.61 -31.34 -1.66
N ILE A 233 41.29 -32.15 -0.84
CA ILE A 233 41.98 -31.70 0.37
C ILE A 233 43.19 -30.84 -0.03
N SER A 234 43.10 -29.51 0.15
CA SER A 234 44.22 -28.56 0.03
C SER A 234 44.81 -28.21 1.41
N ASN A 235 46.01 -27.60 1.46
CA ASN A 235 46.69 -27.27 2.72
C ASN A 235 45.86 -26.39 3.67
N ASP A 236 44.94 -25.55 3.17
CA ASP A 236 44.15 -24.57 3.95
C ASP A 236 42.81 -25.07 4.52
N TRP A 237 42.59 -26.39 4.61
CA TRP A 237 41.31 -26.91 5.10
C TRP A 237 41.18 -26.84 6.63
N THR A 238 40.62 -25.74 7.14
CA THR A 238 40.27 -25.59 8.55
C THR A 238 38.88 -26.15 8.84
N ILE A 239 38.83 -27.37 9.40
CA ILE A 239 37.61 -27.99 9.95
C ILE A 239 36.77 -27.05 10.82
N GLY A 240 37.41 -26.14 11.56
CA GLY A 240 36.74 -25.20 12.46
C GLY A 240 35.73 -24.26 11.79
N VAL A 241 35.82 -24.05 10.47
CA VAL A 241 34.88 -23.20 9.71
C VAL A 241 33.66 -23.98 9.23
N LYS A 242 33.79 -25.30 9.00
CA LYS A 242 32.72 -26.12 8.41
C LYS A 242 31.57 -26.48 9.35
N PHE A 243 31.84 -26.60 10.65
CA PHE A 243 30.86 -27.05 11.65
C PHE A 243 30.43 -25.96 12.63
N VAL A 244 30.45 -24.69 12.21
CA VAL A 244 29.97 -23.53 13.01
C VAL A 244 30.81 -23.26 14.26
N GLY A 245 32.12 -23.03 14.11
CA GLY A 245 32.95 -22.47 15.19
C GLY A 245 33.01 -23.34 16.47
N ILE A 246 32.90 -24.66 16.32
CA ILE A 246 32.96 -25.63 17.41
C ILE A 246 34.39 -26.12 17.60
N ASN A 247 34.81 -26.17 18.85
CA ASN A 247 36.07 -26.79 19.26
C ASN A 247 35.91 -28.32 19.27
N PRO A 248 36.88 -29.08 18.73
CA PRO A 248 36.80 -30.53 18.73
C PRO A 248 36.81 -31.09 20.16
N PRO A 249 36.29 -32.32 20.35
CA PRO A 249 36.07 -32.86 21.68
C PRO A 249 37.37 -33.32 22.34
N VAL A 250 37.46 -33.23 23.67
CA VAL A 250 38.63 -33.72 24.44
C VAL A 250 39.07 -35.12 24.00
N GLY A 251 40.36 -35.29 23.71
CA GLY A 251 40.98 -36.48 23.14
C GLY A 251 40.93 -36.55 21.61
N PHE A 252 40.53 -35.47 20.92
CA PHE A 252 40.42 -35.43 19.45
C PHE A 252 41.73 -35.77 18.76
N ARG A 253 42.85 -35.21 19.25
CA ARG A 253 44.17 -35.40 18.62
C ARG A 253 44.67 -36.83 18.70
N SER A 254 44.47 -37.47 19.84
CA SER A 254 44.75 -38.90 20.03
C SER A 254 43.90 -39.75 19.09
N TRP A 255 42.62 -39.40 18.93
CA TRP A 255 41.73 -40.07 17.97
C TRP A 255 42.19 -39.85 16.52
N CYS A 256 42.59 -38.63 16.13
CA CYS A 256 43.09 -38.36 14.79
C CYS A 256 44.33 -39.21 14.46
N LEU A 257 45.28 -39.33 15.38
CA LEU A 257 46.49 -40.13 15.15
C LEU A 257 46.16 -41.63 15.04
N ALA A 258 45.31 -42.15 15.93
CA ALA A 258 44.86 -43.54 15.86
C ALA A 258 44.13 -43.83 14.54
N ARG A 259 43.29 -42.90 14.08
CA ARG A 259 42.54 -43.08 12.84
C ARG A 259 43.40 -42.91 11.59
N ALA A 260 44.42 -42.04 11.64
CA ALA A 260 45.41 -41.92 10.58
C ALA A 260 46.16 -43.23 10.33
N ILE A 261 46.50 -43.97 11.39
CA ILE A 261 47.10 -45.30 11.30
C ILE A 261 46.18 -46.26 10.54
N GLU A 262 44.91 -46.35 10.97
CA GLU A 262 43.95 -47.30 10.40
C GLU A 262 43.61 -46.98 8.93
N LEU A 263 43.62 -45.69 8.56
CA LEU A 263 43.26 -45.24 7.21
C LEU A 263 44.45 -45.16 6.25
N TRP A 264 45.70 -45.30 6.71
CA TRP A 264 46.88 -45.01 5.90
C TRP A 264 46.92 -45.77 4.57
N ASP A 265 46.62 -47.07 4.61
CA ASP A 265 46.73 -47.94 3.43
C ASP A 265 45.57 -47.76 2.44
N THR A 266 44.42 -47.25 2.91
CA THR A 266 43.19 -47.14 2.11
C THR A 266 42.89 -45.71 1.66
N HIS A 267 43.23 -44.72 2.49
CA HIS A 267 42.96 -43.29 2.31
C HIS A 267 44.15 -42.44 2.78
N PRO A 268 45.31 -42.51 2.09
CA PRO A 268 46.57 -41.91 2.56
C PRO A 268 46.51 -40.39 2.69
N ILE A 269 45.71 -39.70 1.86
CA ILE A 269 45.61 -38.22 1.89
C ILE A 269 44.81 -37.78 3.12
N ALA A 270 43.70 -38.48 3.41
CA ALA A 270 42.93 -38.23 4.62
C ALA A 270 43.72 -38.60 5.89
N ALA A 271 44.47 -39.71 5.84
CA ALA A 271 45.31 -40.17 6.94
C ALA A 271 46.44 -39.18 7.26
N GLU A 272 47.14 -38.66 6.25
CA GLU A 272 48.18 -37.65 6.42
C GLU A 272 47.61 -36.37 7.07
N ARG A 273 46.41 -35.94 6.65
CA ARG A 273 45.72 -34.79 7.24
C ARG A 273 45.35 -35.00 8.71
N LEU A 274 44.80 -36.16 9.06
CA LEU A 274 44.49 -36.53 10.44
C LEU A 274 45.76 -36.58 11.29
N ALA A 275 46.85 -37.12 10.76
CA ALA A 275 48.14 -37.12 11.43
C ALA A 275 48.63 -35.69 11.71
N TRP A 276 48.49 -34.78 10.74
CA TRP A 276 48.77 -33.34 10.91
C TRP A 276 47.95 -32.68 12.03
N TRP A 277 46.65 -32.97 12.12
CA TRP A 277 45.79 -32.43 13.17
C TRP A 277 46.12 -32.97 14.57
N SER A 278 46.81 -34.12 14.68
CA SER A 278 47.23 -34.63 15.98
C SER A 278 48.33 -33.79 16.65
N VAL A 279 49.06 -32.98 15.88
CA VAL A 279 50.25 -32.23 16.31
C VAL A 279 50.19 -30.72 16.09
N TRP A 280 49.19 -30.21 15.36
CA TRP A 280 49.09 -28.78 15.04
C TRP A 280 48.49 -27.93 16.17
N ALA A 281 49.22 -26.96 16.72
CA ALA A 281 48.69 -26.07 17.75
C ALA A 281 47.59 -25.15 17.18
N LYS A 282 46.38 -25.21 17.74
CA LYS A 282 45.25 -24.36 17.37
C LYS A 282 44.43 -24.00 18.61
N GLU A 283 44.16 -22.71 18.78
CA GLU A 283 43.34 -22.20 19.89
C GLU A 283 41.98 -22.90 19.94
N GLY A 284 41.58 -23.33 21.13
CA GLY A 284 40.35 -24.08 21.38
C GLY A 284 40.43 -25.60 21.19
N TRP A 285 41.53 -26.15 20.71
CA TRP A 285 41.76 -27.61 20.65
C TRP A 285 42.55 -28.07 21.88
N ASP A 286 42.54 -29.37 22.20
CA ASP A 286 43.41 -29.91 23.25
C ASP A 286 44.90 -29.67 22.95
N ASP A 287 45.77 -29.91 23.93
CA ASP A 287 47.22 -29.83 23.74
C ASP A 287 47.71 -30.79 22.63
N PRO A 288 48.58 -30.32 21.71
CA PRO A 288 49.22 -31.17 20.71
C PRO A 288 49.88 -32.42 21.30
N LEU A 289 49.84 -33.54 20.57
CA LEU A 289 50.62 -34.72 20.96
C LEU A 289 52.11 -34.41 20.86
N SER A 290 52.88 -34.80 21.89
CA SER A 290 54.34 -34.67 21.89
C SER A 290 54.97 -35.47 20.74
N ASP A 291 56.01 -34.92 20.12
CA ASP A 291 56.69 -35.54 18.99
C ASP A 291 57.21 -36.95 19.30
N ASP A 292 57.73 -37.19 20.51
CA ASP A 292 58.21 -38.51 20.94
C ASP A 292 57.09 -39.55 20.92
N LYS A 293 55.90 -39.15 21.41
CA LYS A 293 54.70 -39.99 21.42
C LYS A 293 54.21 -40.29 20.01
N VAL A 294 54.20 -39.29 19.12
CA VAL A 294 53.81 -39.50 17.71
C VAL A 294 54.82 -40.40 17.01
N LYS A 295 56.13 -40.15 17.18
CA LYS A 295 57.22 -40.94 16.60
C LYS A 295 57.16 -42.41 17.01
N GLN A 296 56.86 -42.68 18.29
CA GLN A 296 56.69 -44.04 18.79
C GLN A 296 55.47 -44.74 18.19
N ILE A 297 54.35 -44.02 18.04
CA ILE A 297 53.08 -44.58 17.57
C ILE A 297 53.08 -44.86 16.06
N VAL A 298 53.71 -43.98 15.26
CA VAL A 298 53.74 -44.10 13.79
C VAL A 298 54.95 -44.88 13.26
N SER A 299 55.82 -45.38 14.14
CA SER A 299 57.06 -46.06 13.72
C SER A 299 56.77 -47.22 12.79
N ASP A 300 55.70 -47.97 13.01
CA ASP A 300 55.49 -49.24 12.31
C ASP A 300 54.82 -49.08 10.94
N ILE A 301 54.45 -47.84 10.57
CA ILE A 301 53.79 -47.52 9.29
C ILE A 301 54.75 -46.68 8.44
N PRO A 302 55.37 -47.24 7.37
CA PRO A 302 56.44 -46.58 6.62
C PRO A 302 56.07 -45.19 6.10
N GLY A 303 54.83 -45.00 5.65
CA GLY A 303 54.39 -43.74 5.09
C GLY A 303 54.12 -42.65 6.13
N LEU A 304 53.51 -42.97 7.28
CA LEU A 304 53.39 -42.03 8.40
C LEU A 304 54.74 -41.73 9.06
N ARG A 305 55.67 -42.70 9.05
CA ARG A 305 57.04 -42.48 9.50
C ARG A 305 57.75 -41.43 8.64
N GLU A 306 57.59 -41.51 7.32
CA GLU A 306 58.16 -40.54 6.37
C GLU A 306 57.47 -39.18 6.45
N TRP A 307 56.14 -39.14 6.63
CA TRP A 307 55.41 -37.90 6.91
C TRP A 307 55.92 -37.22 8.19
N ASN A 308 56.05 -37.96 9.30
CA ASN A 308 56.51 -37.40 10.57
C ASN A 308 57.96 -36.87 10.45
N ARG A 309 58.82 -37.55 9.67
CA ARG A 309 60.18 -37.07 9.37
C ARG A 309 60.15 -35.74 8.60
N LYS A 310 59.32 -35.62 7.56
CA LYS A 310 59.17 -34.38 6.78
C LYS A 310 58.64 -33.23 7.64
N ARG A 311 57.58 -33.48 8.42
CA ARG A 311 57.01 -32.49 9.34
C ARG A 311 58.05 -31.96 10.32
N LEU A 312 58.84 -32.84 10.95
CA LEU A 312 59.86 -32.41 11.91
C LEU A 312 60.94 -31.55 11.24
N ASN A 313 61.28 -31.83 9.98
CA ASN A 313 62.21 -30.99 9.21
C ASN A 313 61.60 -29.63 8.78
N ASP A 314 60.30 -29.59 8.47
CA ASP A 314 59.59 -28.35 8.11
C ASP A 314 59.21 -27.50 9.35
N ARG A 315 59.06 -28.12 10.52
CA ARG A 315 58.75 -27.47 11.80
C ARG A 315 59.82 -26.47 12.19
N ASP A 316 61.10 -26.80 12.03
CA ASP A 316 62.21 -25.88 12.30
C ASP A 316 62.13 -24.60 11.42
N ARG A 317 61.54 -24.70 10.22
CA ARG A 317 61.30 -23.58 9.30
C ARG A 317 60.04 -22.78 9.66
N ILE A 318 58.96 -23.48 10.04
CA ILE A 318 57.67 -22.88 10.42
C ILE A 318 57.75 -22.21 11.79
N GLU A 319 58.48 -22.74 12.77
CA GLU A 319 58.68 -22.09 14.08
C GLU A 319 59.46 -20.75 13.95
N GLN A 320 60.35 -20.62 12.96
CA GLN A 320 60.95 -19.32 12.61
C GLN A 320 59.90 -18.35 12.02
N GLU A 321 59.05 -18.80 11.08
CA GLU A 321 58.04 -17.97 10.41
C GLU A 321 56.82 -17.61 11.33
N GLU A 322 56.37 -18.53 12.19
CA GLU A 322 55.32 -18.32 13.21
C GLU A 322 55.84 -17.53 14.40
N GLY A 323 57.13 -17.63 14.76
CA GLY A 323 57.76 -16.73 15.71
C GLY A 323 57.74 -15.28 15.23
N GLU A 324 57.98 -15.05 13.93
CA GLU A 324 57.86 -13.72 13.31
C GLU A 324 56.42 -13.22 13.23
N TRP A 325 55.44 -14.09 12.91
CA TRP A 325 54.02 -13.72 12.82
C TRP A 325 53.35 -13.56 14.20
N SER A 326 53.65 -14.40 15.18
CA SER A 326 53.19 -14.28 16.57
C SER A 326 53.84 -13.09 17.25
N SER A 327 55.11 -12.79 16.96
CA SER A 327 55.74 -11.54 17.39
C SER A 327 55.05 -10.33 16.75
N LYS A 328 54.66 -10.37 15.46
CA LYS A 328 53.85 -9.31 14.82
C LYS A 328 52.45 -9.19 15.42
N LEU A 329 51.73 -10.29 15.68
CA LEU A 329 50.39 -10.29 16.26
C LEU A 329 50.40 -9.87 17.74
N ALA A 330 51.37 -10.34 18.52
CA ALA A 330 51.60 -9.88 19.90
C ALA A 330 52.02 -8.40 19.91
N THR A 331 52.80 -7.93 18.93
CA THR A 331 53.10 -6.49 18.78
C THR A 331 51.86 -5.69 18.40
N ILE A 332 50.96 -6.23 17.58
CA ILE A 332 49.69 -5.59 17.21
C ILE A 332 48.70 -5.60 18.40
N GLN A 333 48.57 -6.70 19.13
CA GLN A 333 47.70 -6.82 20.31
C GLN A 333 48.25 -6.06 21.51
N ALA A 334 49.55 -6.13 21.79
CA ALA A 334 50.22 -5.28 22.76
C ALA A 334 50.15 -3.81 22.31
N GLY A 335 50.28 -3.52 21.02
CA GLY A 335 50.07 -2.17 20.48
C GLY A 335 48.62 -1.67 20.63
N LEU A 336 47.62 -2.54 20.47
CA LEU A 336 46.20 -2.23 20.69
C LEU A 336 45.87 -2.11 22.17
N GLN A 337 46.40 -2.97 23.04
CA GLN A 337 46.24 -2.85 24.49
C GLN A 337 47.01 -1.66 25.04
N GLU A 338 48.22 -1.37 24.56
CA GLU A 338 48.95 -0.15 24.88
C GLU A 338 48.21 1.08 24.38
N TRP A 339 47.65 1.07 23.16
CA TRP A 339 46.83 2.16 22.65
C TRP A 339 45.56 2.34 23.50
N ARG A 340 44.87 1.26 23.87
CA ARG A 340 43.69 1.31 24.75
C ARG A 340 44.03 1.74 26.17
N GLN A 341 45.14 1.28 26.76
CA GLN A 341 45.63 1.76 28.06
C GLN A 341 46.06 3.23 27.97
N LYS A 342 46.73 3.66 26.89
CA LYS A 342 47.05 5.06 26.62
C LYS A 342 45.81 5.94 26.42
N GLU A 343 44.69 5.38 25.95
CA GLU A 343 43.41 6.08 25.80
C GLU A 343 42.58 6.11 27.10
N ILE A 344 42.53 5.01 27.87
CA ILE A 344 41.70 4.86 29.08
C ILE A 344 42.38 5.43 30.32
N GLU A 345 43.71 5.31 30.44
CA GLU A 345 44.44 5.80 31.63
C GLU A 345 44.31 7.32 31.84
N PRO A 346 44.35 8.18 30.80
CA PRO A 346 44.03 9.60 30.95
C PRO A 346 42.58 9.84 31.42
N ILE A 347 41.63 8.99 31.03
CA ILE A 347 40.23 9.06 31.47
C ILE A 347 40.13 8.67 32.95
N ARG A 348 40.86 7.64 33.40
CA ARG A 348 40.99 7.26 34.82
C ARG A 348 41.51 8.42 35.67
N GLN A 349 42.54 9.12 35.18
CA GLN A 349 43.13 10.27 35.88
C GLN A 349 42.16 11.46 35.98
N GLN A 350 41.30 11.65 34.99
CA GLN A 350 40.28 12.71 34.96
C GLN A 350 38.93 12.29 35.57
N LYS A 351 38.85 11.16 36.30
CA LYS A 351 37.58 10.61 36.80
C LYS A 351 36.73 11.61 37.59
N THR A 352 37.33 12.45 38.44
CA THR A 352 36.59 13.47 39.22
C THR A 352 36.04 14.58 38.32
N GLU A 353 36.82 15.01 37.33
CA GLU A 353 36.39 16.01 36.35
C GLU A 353 35.32 15.44 35.42
N LEU A 354 35.44 14.17 35.03
CA LEU A 354 34.43 13.42 34.29
C LEU A 354 33.11 13.33 35.06
N ALA A 355 33.16 12.93 36.34
CA ALA A 355 31.98 12.83 37.20
C ALA A 355 31.24 14.16 37.40
N THR A 356 31.97 15.28 37.35
CA THR A 356 31.39 16.62 37.47
C THR A 356 31.06 17.26 36.12
N GLY A 357 31.34 16.58 35.00
CA GLY A 357 31.14 17.10 33.64
C GLY A 357 32.07 18.25 33.25
N ASN A 358 33.16 18.46 34.00
CA ASN A 358 34.15 19.53 33.78
C ASN A 358 35.35 19.10 32.92
N CYS A 359 35.38 17.84 32.46
CA CYS A 359 36.42 17.37 31.55
C CYS A 359 36.20 17.90 30.11
N SER A 360 37.10 17.54 29.19
CA SER A 360 37.00 17.99 27.79
C SER A 360 35.63 17.63 27.17
N PRO A 361 34.96 18.57 26.48
CA PRO A 361 33.69 18.30 25.79
C PRO A 361 33.80 17.16 24.77
N GLU A 362 34.97 17.00 24.15
CA GLU A 362 35.24 15.91 23.19
C GLU A 362 35.22 14.54 23.88
N LEU A 363 35.76 14.44 25.11
CA LEU A 363 35.75 13.20 25.89
C LEU A 363 34.31 12.82 26.27
N LEU A 364 33.53 13.78 26.77
CA LEU A 364 32.11 13.56 27.05
C LEU A 364 31.37 13.11 25.79
N HIS A 365 31.57 13.81 24.68
CA HIS A 365 30.96 13.49 23.40
C HIS A 365 31.25 12.04 22.97
N ARG A 366 32.53 11.65 23.01
CA ARG A 366 32.99 10.31 22.64
C ARG A 366 32.32 9.23 23.49
N LEU A 367 32.26 9.43 24.81
CA LEU A 367 31.59 8.48 25.71
C LEU A 367 30.07 8.43 25.48
N ALA A 368 29.45 9.56 25.15
CA ALA A 368 28.03 9.61 24.82
C ALA A 368 27.72 8.95 23.46
N THR A 369 28.61 9.06 22.47
CA THR A 369 28.50 8.30 21.21
C THR A 369 28.48 6.80 21.49
N VAL A 370 29.40 6.30 22.31
CA VAL A 370 29.44 4.88 22.73
C VAL A 370 28.15 4.48 23.45
N TYR A 371 27.61 5.35 24.31
CA TYR A 371 26.33 5.13 24.98
C TYR A 371 25.16 4.99 23.98
N PHE A 372 25.06 5.90 23.00
CA PHE A 372 24.00 5.89 22.00
C PHE A 372 24.16 4.79 20.92
N ASP A 373 25.38 4.32 20.66
CA ASP A 373 25.61 3.16 19.79
C ASP A 373 24.92 1.89 20.35
N GLY A 374 24.82 1.78 21.68
CA GLY A 374 24.05 0.72 22.34
C GLY A 374 22.54 0.77 22.05
N LEU A 375 22.00 1.94 21.68
CA LEU A 375 20.59 2.11 21.31
C LEU A 375 20.27 1.72 19.86
N ALA A 376 21.28 1.46 19.02
CA ALA A 376 21.10 1.04 17.63
C ALA A 376 20.55 -0.39 17.49
N LYS A 377 20.66 -1.21 18.55
CA LYS A 377 20.27 -2.63 18.56
C LYS A 377 19.12 -2.90 19.53
N LYS A 378 18.09 -3.60 19.03
CA LYS A 378 16.87 -3.87 19.81
C LYS A 378 17.15 -4.85 20.96
N GLY A 379 17.02 -4.38 22.20
CA GLY A 379 17.18 -5.17 23.43
C GLY A 379 18.54 -5.02 24.12
N GLU A 380 19.44 -4.19 23.59
CA GLU A 380 20.70 -3.87 24.24
C GLU A 380 20.56 -2.63 25.14
N ASP A 381 21.24 -2.67 26.30
CA ASP A 381 21.26 -1.61 27.29
C ASP A 381 22.43 -0.65 26.99
N PRO A 382 22.20 0.67 26.80
CA PRO A 382 23.24 1.68 26.57
C PRO A 382 24.40 1.62 27.55
N LYS A 383 24.09 1.31 28.82
CA LYS A 383 25.08 1.21 29.88
C LYS A 383 26.05 0.06 29.66
N SER A 384 25.58 -1.09 29.17
CA SER A 384 26.43 -2.26 28.89
C SER A 384 27.52 -1.97 27.84
N HIS A 385 27.25 -1.08 26.88
CA HIS A 385 28.24 -0.67 25.87
C HIS A 385 29.32 0.22 26.45
N LEU A 386 28.91 1.16 27.30
CA LEU A 386 29.83 2.02 28.03
C LEU A 386 30.71 1.19 29.00
N GLU A 387 30.13 0.17 29.66
CA GLU A 387 30.86 -0.79 30.49
C GLU A 387 31.89 -1.58 29.69
N SER A 388 31.52 -2.09 28.51
CA SER A 388 32.44 -2.80 27.62
C SER A 388 33.60 -1.91 27.14
N TYR A 389 33.30 -0.66 26.74
CA TYR A 389 34.30 0.29 26.27
C TYR A 389 35.29 0.69 27.38
N LEU A 390 34.83 0.79 28.62
CA LEU A 390 35.63 1.17 29.78
C LEU A 390 36.23 -0.03 30.54
N GLU A 391 36.43 -1.18 29.86
CA GLU A 391 37.03 -2.39 30.41
C GLU A 391 36.33 -2.94 31.67
N GLY A 392 35.02 -2.69 31.82
CA GLY A 392 34.26 -3.09 32.99
C GLY A 392 34.57 -2.28 34.26
N ASP A 393 35.28 -1.14 34.16
CA ASP A 393 35.49 -0.23 35.28
C ASP A 393 34.17 0.47 35.64
N ALA A 394 33.41 -0.18 36.52
CA ALA A 394 32.13 0.31 37.01
C ALA A 394 32.23 1.73 37.60
N THR A 395 33.38 2.11 38.15
CA THR A 395 33.55 3.42 38.77
C THR A 395 33.73 4.54 37.74
N LEU A 396 34.38 4.25 36.61
CA LEU A 396 34.46 5.15 35.48
C LEU A 396 33.13 5.26 34.72
N VAL A 397 32.41 4.16 34.57
CA VAL A 397 31.06 4.16 33.98
C VAL A 397 30.13 5.06 34.80
N GLN A 398 30.13 4.92 36.13
CA GLN A 398 29.34 5.81 36.99
C GLN A 398 29.80 7.26 36.91
N ALA A 399 31.10 7.53 36.79
CA ALA A 399 31.62 8.87 36.58
C ALA A 399 31.13 9.46 35.23
N ALA A 400 31.14 8.69 34.14
CA ALA A 400 30.64 9.15 32.85
C ALA A 400 29.13 9.48 32.91
N LEU A 401 28.30 8.60 33.50
CA LEU A 401 26.87 8.84 33.66
C LEU A 401 26.56 10.05 34.56
N ALA A 402 27.30 10.19 35.66
CA ALA A 402 27.20 11.37 36.53
C ALA A 402 27.61 12.65 35.79
N GLY A 403 28.65 12.57 34.96
CA GLY A 403 29.09 13.63 34.06
C GLY A 403 27.98 14.08 33.13
N PHE A 404 27.31 13.16 32.45
CA PHE A 404 26.17 13.45 31.58
C PHE A 404 25.03 14.14 32.33
N ARG A 405 24.62 13.61 33.49
CA ARG A 405 23.58 14.22 34.34
C ARG A 405 23.94 15.62 34.82
N SER A 406 25.21 15.86 35.16
CA SER A 406 25.67 17.17 35.62
C SER A 406 25.54 18.28 34.57
N LEU A 407 25.39 17.93 33.29
CA LEU A 407 25.20 18.90 32.21
C LEU A 407 23.78 19.51 32.19
N LEU A 408 22.80 18.85 32.80
CA LEU A 408 21.39 19.26 32.75
C LEU A 408 21.14 20.63 33.41
N ASP A 409 21.92 20.96 34.44
CA ASP A 409 21.80 22.19 35.22
C ASP A 409 22.78 23.30 34.81
N ARG A 410 23.52 23.13 33.71
CA ARG A 410 24.55 24.10 33.27
C ARG A 410 23.99 25.20 32.39
N ASP A 411 24.21 26.45 32.80
CA ASP A 411 23.76 27.64 32.06
C ASP A 411 24.72 28.08 30.96
N GLU A 412 25.99 27.68 31.03
CA GLU A 412 27.03 28.02 30.07
C GLU A 412 26.94 27.23 28.75
N LEU A 413 26.14 26.17 28.70
CA LEU A 413 25.94 25.36 27.50
C LEU A 413 25.18 26.14 26.41
N PRO A 414 25.38 25.81 25.12
CA PRO A 414 24.69 26.47 24.02
C PRO A 414 23.18 26.52 24.23
N ASP A 415 22.57 27.68 24.06
CA ASP A 415 21.12 27.80 24.01
C ASP A 415 20.57 27.47 22.62
N LEU A 416 19.25 27.49 22.47
CA LEU A 416 18.56 27.10 21.25
C LEU A 416 19.03 27.91 20.01
N ASP A 417 19.24 29.22 20.16
CA ASP A 417 19.67 30.07 19.04
C ASP A 417 21.11 29.73 18.62
N GLN A 418 21.99 29.50 19.59
CA GLN A 418 23.35 29.04 19.35
C GLN A 418 23.39 27.65 18.70
N ILE A 419 22.54 26.72 19.13
CA ILE A 419 22.39 25.39 18.53
C ILE A 419 21.93 25.51 17.07
N ALA A 420 20.90 26.32 16.80
CA ALA A 420 20.41 26.57 15.46
C ALA A 420 21.49 27.18 14.55
N GLN A 421 22.28 28.13 15.07
CA GLN A 421 23.38 28.75 14.33
C GLN A 421 24.52 27.76 14.04
N LEU A 422 24.87 26.88 14.98
CA LEU A 422 25.86 25.83 14.75
C LEU A 422 25.39 24.90 13.63
N HIS A 423 24.15 24.40 13.74
CA HIS A 423 23.56 23.51 12.75
C HIS A 423 23.47 24.16 11.35
N GLU A 424 23.08 25.43 11.26
CA GLU A 424 23.05 26.19 10.00
C GLU A 424 24.43 26.25 9.31
N ASN A 425 25.50 26.29 10.10
CA ASN A 425 26.88 26.32 9.62
C ASN A 425 27.50 24.93 9.44
N SER A 426 26.69 23.86 9.45
CA SER A 426 27.17 22.46 9.40
C SER A 426 28.14 22.11 10.54
N LYS A 427 27.96 22.73 11.71
CA LYS A 427 28.73 22.46 12.93
C LYS A 427 27.82 21.84 13.98
N MET A 428 28.41 21.11 14.92
CA MET A 428 27.69 20.52 16.05
C MET A 428 28.31 20.95 17.37
N SER A 429 27.51 20.87 18.44
CA SER A 429 28.03 21.01 19.80
C SER A 429 28.49 19.65 20.29
N PHE A 430 29.70 19.55 20.83
CA PHE A 430 30.14 18.31 21.49
C PHE A 430 29.28 17.94 22.71
N PHE A 431 28.55 18.91 23.28
CA PHE A 431 27.62 18.67 24.39
C PHE A 431 26.26 18.11 23.98
N GLU A 432 25.96 18.00 22.68
CA GLU A 432 24.67 17.52 22.18
C GLU A 432 24.34 16.10 22.67
N LEU A 433 25.15 15.11 22.33
CA LEU A 433 24.95 13.73 22.78
C LEU A 433 25.10 13.57 24.30
N PRO A 434 26.14 14.10 24.97
CA PRO A 434 26.27 13.99 26.42
C PRO A 434 25.07 14.53 27.21
N PHE A 435 24.51 15.65 26.76
CA PHE A 435 23.33 16.24 27.39
C PHE A 435 22.10 15.35 27.20
N LEU A 436 21.88 14.81 26.00
CA LEU A 436 20.77 13.89 25.72
C LEU A 436 20.93 12.56 26.48
N ALA A 437 22.15 12.03 26.60
CA ALA A 437 22.43 10.84 27.42
C ALA A 437 22.07 11.09 28.89
N GLY A 438 22.35 12.30 29.40
CA GLY A 438 21.94 12.71 30.74
C GLY A 438 20.42 12.71 30.93
N ILE A 439 19.65 13.14 29.91
CA ILE A 439 18.19 13.09 29.93
C ILE A 439 17.66 11.65 29.87
N GLU A 440 18.21 10.79 29.00
CA GLU A 440 17.77 9.39 28.85
C GLU A 440 18.03 8.55 30.11
N GLU A 441 19.03 8.93 30.92
CA GLU A 441 19.37 8.33 32.20
C GLU A 441 18.45 8.75 33.37
N GLU A 442 17.54 9.69 33.12
CA GLU A 442 16.56 10.19 34.08
C GLU A 442 15.15 9.66 33.75
N ASN A 443 14.19 9.94 34.64
CA ASN A 443 12.80 9.56 34.40
C ASN A 443 12.12 10.44 33.33
N ASP A 444 10.95 10.03 32.85
CA ASP A 444 10.17 10.78 31.86
C ASP A 444 9.82 12.21 32.31
N SER A 445 9.73 12.45 33.61
CA SER A 445 9.43 13.76 34.22
C SER A 445 10.63 14.72 34.30
N ILE A 446 11.83 14.32 33.90
CA ILE A 446 13.03 15.18 33.97
C ILE A 446 12.82 16.52 33.27
N ILE A 447 12.10 16.51 32.13
CA ILE A 447 11.78 17.70 31.36
C ILE A 447 10.99 18.74 32.19
N ASP A 448 10.22 18.31 33.19
CA ASP A 448 9.46 19.22 34.07
C ASP A 448 10.37 20.00 35.01
N SER A 449 11.48 19.39 35.43
CA SER A 449 12.43 19.99 36.36
C SER A 449 13.40 20.97 35.71
N LEU A 450 13.61 20.87 34.39
CA LEU A 450 14.51 21.76 33.66
C LEU A 450 13.99 23.19 33.62
N SER A 451 14.90 24.16 33.69
CA SER A 451 14.58 25.57 33.43
C SER A 451 14.01 25.77 32.02
N GLU A 452 13.29 26.87 31.76
CA GLU A 452 12.76 27.16 30.40
C GLU A 452 13.87 27.19 29.33
N ARG A 453 15.07 27.63 29.72
CA ARG A 453 16.26 27.58 28.86
C ARG A 453 16.74 26.14 28.65
N GLY A 454 16.77 25.34 29.71
CA GLY A 454 17.12 23.91 29.68
C GLY A 454 16.17 23.07 28.82
N LYS A 455 14.85 23.31 28.91
CA LYS A 455 13.83 22.65 28.07
C LYS A 455 14.07 22.91 26.58
N ARG A 456 14.24 24.18 26.19
CA ARG A 456 14.51 24.57 24.79
C ARG A 456 15.85 24.03 24.29
N ARG A 457 16.88 23.96 25.16
CA ARG A 457 18.17 23.34 24.84
C ARG A 457 18.02 21.83 24.58
N ALA A 458 17.33 21.11 25.47
CA ALA A 458 17.05 19.68 25.31
C ALA A 458 16.39 19.37 23.97
N LEU A 459 15.33 20.13 23.65
CA LEU A 459 14.58 20.01 22.40
C LEU A 459 15.43 20.40 21.18
N GLY A 460 16.22 21.46 21.30
CA GLY A 460 17.16 21.90 20.25
C GLY A 460 18.18 20.82 19.91
N PHE A 461 18.87 20.25 20.92
CA PHE A 461 19.79 19.13 20.73
C PHE A 461 19.08 17.91 20.15
N TYR A 462 17.90 17.56 20.67
CA TYR A 462 17.13 16.42 20.17
C TYR A 462 16.76 16.53 18.68
N PHE A 463 16.46 17.73 18.18
CA PHE A 463 16.10 17.93 16.77
C PHE A 463 17.30 17.94 15.81
N VAL A 464 18.50 18.25 16.29
CA VAL A 464 19.72 18.22 15.46
C VAL A 464 20.49 16.91 15.56
N ALA A 465 20.22 16.11 16.60
CA ALA A 465 20.99 14.90 16.87
C ALA A 465 20.71 13.75 15.90
N ASP A 466 21.78 13.22 15.32
CA ASP A 466 21.76 12.04 14.46
C ASP A 466 21.93 10.76 15.30
N ILE A 467 20.94 10.50 16.17
CA ILE A 467 20.98 9.29 17.03
C ILE A 467 20.54 8.08 16.19
N PRO A 468 21.20 6.91 16.27
CA PRO A 468 20.83 5.72 15.51
C PRO A 468 19.37 5.28 15.64
N ARG A 469 18.71 5.52 16.79
CA ARG A 469 17.25 5.36 16.95
C ARG A 469 16.46 6.17 15.93
N HIS A 470 16.89 7.38 15.57
CA HIS A 470 16.26 8.23 14.56
C HIS A 470 16.51 7.76 13.11
N GLN A 471 17.66 7.17 12.80
CA GLN A 471 17.96 6.59 11.48
C GLN A 471 17.30 5.22 11.26
N PHE A 472 17.29 4.33 12.26
CA PHE A 472 16.60 3.04 12.17
C PHE A 472 15.08 3.21 11.96
N LEU A 473 14.53 4.36 12.37
CA LEU A 473 13.14 4.76 12.16
C LEU A 473 12.89 5.50 10.84
N GLN A 474 13.91 5.97 10.11
CA GLN A 474 13.75 6.55 8.77
C GLN A 474 13.19 5.52 7.77
N ASP A 475 13.66 4.27 7.86
CA ASP A 475 13.21 3.17 6.99
C ASP A 475 11.86 2.57 7.40
N LEU A 476 11.39 2.84 8.63
CA LEU A 476 10.20 2.25 9.25
C LEU A 476 8.99 3.18 9.32
N LEU A 477 9.14 4.45 8.94
CA LEU A 477 8.08 5.49 8.89
C LEU A 477 6.83 5.10 8.07
N ILE A 478 6.89 4.01 7.31
CA ILE A 478 5.80 3.56 6.43
C ILE A 478 4.90 2.50 7.11
N PHE A 479 5.31 1.81 8.19
CA PHE A 479 4.55 0.63 8.65
C PHE A 479 4.34 0.40 10.15
N TYR A 480 5.13 0.95 11.08
CA TYR A 480 4.91 0.69 12.50
C TYR A 480 5.22 1.94 13.34
N GLY A 481 4.29 2.29 14.24
CA GLY A 481 4.38 3.48 15.09
C GLY A 481 5.73 3.59 15.79
N ASN A 482 6.27 4.81 15.77
CA ASN A 482 7.48 5.18 16.49
C ASN A 482 7.20 5.08 18.01
N THR A 483 8.17 4.59 18.78
CA THR A 483 8.20 4.89 20.23
C THR A 483 9.06 6.14 20.38
N LEU A 484 8.43 7.27 20.68
CA LEU A 484 9.15 8.51 21.00
C LEU A 484 9.79 8.34 22.39
N PRO A 485 10.92 9.02 22.69
CA PRO A 485 11.45 9.02 24.05
C PRO A 485 10.38 9.49 25.04
N PRO A 486 10.19 8.81 26.19
CA PRO A 486 9.13 9.15 27.14
C PRO A 486 9.14 10.62 27.58
N TRP A 487 10.33 11.19 27.81
CA TRP A 487 10.49 12.61 28.16
C TRP A 487 10.04 13.55 27.04
N TYR A 488 10.22 13.17 25.78
CA TYR A 488 9.79 13.95 24.63
C TYR A 488 8.29 13.82 24.39
N GLU A 489 7.69 12.64 24.58
CA GLU A 489 6.22 12.47 24.62
C GLU A 489 5.59 13.36 25.68
N ARG A 490 6.21 13.42 26.86
CA ARG A 490 5.80 14.31 27.94
C ARG A 490 5.93 15.79 27.53
N ALA A 491 7.03 16.17 26.87
CA ALA A 491 7.24 17.52 26.35
C ALA A 491 6.15 17.94 25.34
N LEU A 492 5.79 17.05 24.42
CA LEU A 492 4.71 17.27 23.45
C LEU A 492 3.37 17.57 24.13
N LYS A 493 3.09 16.91 25.26
CA LYS A 493 1.83 17.03 26.00
C LYS A 493 1.78 18.24 26.93
N HIS A 494 2.90 18.56 27.60
CA HIS A 494 2.93 19.54 28.68
C HIS A 494 3.58 20.87 28.31
N TYR A 495 4.46 20.90 27.29
CA TYR A 495 5.19 22.10 26.87
C TYR A 495 5.13 22.34 25.35
N PRO A 496 3.95 22.34 24.71
CA PRO A 496 3.82 22.45 23.25
C PRO A 496 4.43 23.74 22.67
N GLU A 497 4.42 24.84 23.42
CA GLU A 497 5.05 26.11 23.01
C GLU A 497 6.58 26.01 22.94
N ALA A 498 7.22 25.39 23.94
CA ALA A 498 8.67 25.20 23.95
C ALA A 498 9.11 24.25 22.82
N VAL A 499 8.31 23.21 22.55
CA VAL A 499 8.53 22.31 21.40
C VAL A 499 8.39 23.07 20.09
N ALA A 500 7.34 23.89 19.95
CA ALA A 500 7.13 24.72 18.76
C ALA A 500 8.28 25.71 18.53
N ASP A 501 8.69 26.44 19.56
CA ASP A 501 9.83 27.38 19.51
C ASP A 501 11.09 26.68 19.00
N SER A 502 11.41 25.54 19.60
CA SER A 502 12.61 24.77 19.28
C SER A 502 12.55 24.22 17.84
N LEU A 503 11.41 23.67 17.44
CA LEU A 503 11.22 23.14 16.09
C LEU A 503 11.26 24.26 15.03
N VAL A 504 10.69 25.43 15.30
CA VAL A 504 10.76 26.60 14.41
C VAL A 504 12.20 27.09 14.25
N ALA A 505 12.95 27.18 15.33
CA ALA A 505 14.34 27.65 15.30
C ALA A 505 15.22 26.73 14.44
N ILE A 506 15.15 25.41 14.69
CA ILE A 506 15.92 24.41 13.94
C ILE A 506 15.44 24.31 12.49
N HIS A 507 14.13 24.26 12.24
CA HIS A 507 13.59 24.26 10.88
C HIS A 507 14.06 25.46 10.07
N ASN A 508 14.02 26.66 10.64
CA ASN A 508 14.46 27.86 9.96
C ASN A 508 15.97 27.82 9.64
N ALA A 509 16.80 27.29 10.55
CA ALA A 509 18.21 27.04 10.29
C ALA A 509 18.40 26.05 9.12
N CYS A 510 17.66 24.93 9.10
CA CYS A 510 17.68 23.94 8.00
C CYS A 510 17.32 24.57 6.65
N VAL A 511 16.29 25.43 6.61
CA VAL A 511 15.88 26.11 5.36
C VAL A 511 16.96 27.06 4.87
N ARG A 512 17.62 27.83 5.76
CA ARG A 512 18.74 28.71 5.38
C ARG A 512 19.95 27.92 4.89
N ALA A 513 20.28 26.82 5.58
CA ALA A 513 21.35 25.89 5.21
C ALA A 513 21.04 25.01 4.00
N LYS A 514 19.79 25.02 3.49
CA LYS A 514 19.32 24.21 2.36
C LYS A 514 19.42 22.70 2.63
N TYR A 515 19.09 22.29 3.85
CA TYR A 515 18.93 20.87 4.20
C TYR A 515 17.55 20.34 3.79
N SER A 516 17.45 19.02 3.69
CA SER A 516 16.18 18.35 3.45
C SER A 516 15.27 18.49 4.69
N PRO A 517 13.93 18.46 4.52
CA PRO A 517 13.02 18.50 5.66
C PRO A 517 13.26 17.31 6.61
N ASP A 518 13.28 17.59 7.91
CA ASP A 518 13.40 16.56 8.94
C ASP A 518 12.10 15.78 9.14
N GLN A 519 12.19 14.67 9.87
CA GLN A 519 11.06 13.80 10.18
C GLN A 519 10.01 14.46 11.09
N HIS A 520 10.41 15.41 11.94
CA HIS A 520 9.52 16.07 12.90
C HIS A 520 8.57 17.02 12.16
N LEU A 521 9.03 17.65 11.09
CA LEU A 521 8.18 18.43 10.20
C LEU A 521 7.11 17.57 9.52
N PHE A 522 7.47 16.36 9.06
CA PHE A 522 6.49 15.41 8.52
C PHE A 522 5.52 14.89 9.59
N LYS A 523 6.00 14.58 10.80
CA LYS A 523 5.13 14.19 11.92
C LYS A 523 4.16 15.31 12.30
N MET A 524 4.61 16.56 12.33
CA MET A 524 3.73 17.72 12.54
C MET A 524 2.60 17.80 11.50
N ALA A 525 2.89 17.45 10.25
CA ALA A 525 1.86 17.42 9.22
C ALA A 525 0.89 16.22 9.38
N PHE A 526 1.35 15.04 9.78
CA PHE A 526 0.61 13.77 9.61
C PHE A 526 0.33 12.94 10.86
N ASP A 527 0.87 13.31 12.01
CA ASP A 527 0.78 12.60 13.29
C ASP A 527 -0.01 13.43 14.30
N GLU A 528 -1.09 12.86 14.85
CA GLU A 528 -1.96 13.51 15.82
C GLU A 528 -1.23 13.85 17.14
N THR A 529 -0.13 13.17 17.45
CA THR A 529 0.68 13.50 18.65
C THR A 529 1.29 14.90 18.57
N TYR A 530 1.48 15.45 17.37
CA TYR A 530 2.02 16.79 17.14
C TYR A 530 0.93 17.86 16.97
N ALA A 531 -0.35 17.49 17.05
CA ALA A 531 -1.47 18.37 16.73
C ALA A 531 -1.54 19.63 17.61
N GLN A 532 -1.00 19.60 18.82
CA GLN A 532 -0.96 20.75 19.75
C GLN A 532 0.16 21.75 19.44
N ILE A 533 1.18 21.35 18.67
CA ILE A 533 2.34 22.18 18.34
C ILE A 533 2.04 23.10 17.16
N ALA A 534 1.29 22.58 16.18
CA ALA A 534 1.08 23.23 14.89
C ALA A 534 0.60 24.70 14.99
N PRO A 535 -0.35 25.07 15.88
CA PRO A 535 -0.81 26.46 16.02
C PRO A 535 0.32 27.45 16.39
N PHE A 536 1.31 27.00 17.17
CA PHE A 536 2.41 27.85 17.65
C PHE A 536 3.59 27.90 16.66
N ALA A 537 3.73 26.89 15.81
CA ALA A 537 4.89 26.72 14.94
C ALA A 537 4.66 27.23 13.51
N VAL A 538 3.57 26.80 12.87
CA VAL A 538 3.40 26.83 11.40
C VAL A 538 3.50 28.25 10.83
N SER A 539 2.85 29.24 11.46
CA SER A 539 2.88 30.63 11.00
C SER A 539 4.31 31.20 10.94
N ARG A 540 5.12 30.89 11.96
CA ARG A 540 6.50 31.40 12.11
C ARG A 540 7.47 30.74 11.13
N MET A 541 7.24 29.48 10.75
CA MET A 541 8.05 28.76 9.76
C MET A 541 7.98 29.37 8.36
N PHE A 542 6.91 30.08 8.00
CA PHE A 542 6.82 30.69 6.67
C PHE A 542 7.75 31.91 6.46
N SER A 543 8.31 32.47 7.54
CA SER A 543 9.13 33.68 7.49
C SER A 543 10.46 33.48 6.74
N VAL A 544 11.02 32.26 6.79
CA VAL A 544 12.37 31.96 6.28
C VAL A 544 12.42 31.64 4.77
N PHE A 545 11.29 31.29 4.15
CA PHE A 545 11.29 30.83 2.76
C PHE A 545 11.54 31.98 1.76
N PRO A 546 12.56 31.85 0.88
CA PRO A 546 12.87 32.85 -0.14
C PRO A 546 11.80 32.90 -1.24
N THR A 547 11.86 33.94 -2.09
CA THR A 547 10.98 34.06 -3.27
C THR A 547 11.23 32.96 -4.30
N ARG A 548 12.46 32.44 -4.37
CA ARG A 548 12.84 31.28 -5.19
C ARG A 548 13.47 30.21 -4.30
N CYS A 549 12.74 29.14 -4.04
CA CYS A 549 13.23 27.98 -3.30
C CYS A 549 13.99 27.03 -4.22
N ASN A 550 15.06 26.42 -3.71
CA ASN A 550 15.66 25.25 -4.35
C ASN A 550 14.84 23.96 -4.09
N LYS A 551 15.28 22.81 -4.61
CA LYS A 551 14.59 21.53 -4.46
C LYS A 551 14.29 21.16 -2.99
N ARG A 552 15.28 21.22 -2.10
CA ARG A 552 15.14 20.85 -0.68
C ARG A 552 14.25 21.82 0.11
N GLN A 553 14.37 23.12 -0.20
CA GLN A 553 13.51 24.15 0.36
C GLN A 553 12.06 24.01 -0.13
N LEU A 554 11.84 23.58 -1.39
CA LEU A 554 10.50 23.27 -1.91
C LEU A 554 9.87 22.07 -1.22
N GLU A 555 10.66 21.06 -0.88
CA GLU A 555 10.19 19.91 -0.09
C GLU A 555 9.78 20.36 1.31
N SER A 556 10.60 21.17 1.98
CA SER A 556 10.27 21.76 3.28
C SER A 556 9.01 22.64 3.23
N LEU A 557 8.92 23.53 2.24
CA LEU A 557 7.76 24.41 2.04
C LEU A 557 6.47 23.60 1.87
N ARG A 558 6.53 22.51 1.11
CA ARG A 558 5.40 21.61 0.89
C ARG A 558 4.87 21.04 2.21
N VAL A 559 5.74 20.58 3.09
CA VAL A 559 5.33 19.99 4.38
C VAL A 559 4.78 21.06 5.35
N VAL A 560 5.37 22.26 5.37
CA VAL A 560 4.83 23.40 6.15
C VAL A 560 3.44 23.80 5.64
N LEU A 561 3.24 23.83 4.31
CA LEU A 561 1.92 24.10 3.71
C LEU A 561 0.89 23.02 4.03
N TRP A 562 1.27 21.74 3.99
CA TRP A 562 0.40 20.64 4.44
C TRP A 562 -0.01 20.81 5.90
N SER A 563 0.95 21.18 6.75
CA SER A 563 0.67 21.47 8.16
C SER A 563 -0.32 22.62 8.30
N ALA A 564 -0.15 23.70 7.52
CA ALA A 564 -1.01 24.88 7.55
C ALA A 564 -2.46 24.63 7.12
N ILE A 565 -2.67 23.77 6.11
CA ILE A 565 -4.01 23.48 5.56
C ILE A 565 -4.85 22.61 6.51
N ARG A 566 -4.21 21.88 7.43
CA ARG A 566 -4.91 20.95 8.32
C ARG A 566 -5.63 21.67 9.46
N ALA A 567 -6.70 21.06 9.98
CA ALA A 567 -7.64 21.58 10.98
C ALA A 567 -7.06 22.23 12.27
N ARG A 568 -5.75 22.14 12.53
CA ARG A 568 -5.06 22.77 13.67
C ARG A 568 -3.74 23.48 13.29
N GLY A 569 -3.49 23.69 12.01
CA GLY A 569 -2.26 24.32 11.54
C GLY A 569 -2.30 25.83 11.58
N MET A 570 -3.18 26.41 10.77
CA MET A 570 -3.33 27.86 10.62
C MET A 570 -4.80 28.18 10.36
N SER A 571 -5.30 29.33 10.81
CA SER A 571 -6.65 29.73 10.46
C SER A 571 -6.78 29.98 8.95
N THR A 572 -7.94 29.67 8.37
CA THR A 572 -8.21 29.88 6.94
C THR A 572 -7.95 31.32 6.50
N GLU A 573 -8.27 32.30 7.35
CA GLU A 573 -8.07 33.73 7.06
C GLU A 573 -6.60 34.15 7.07
N GLU A 574 -5.80 33.65 8.01
CA GLU A 574 -4.36 33.92 8.03
C GLU A 574 -3.65 33.28 6.83
N LEU A 575 -4.00 32.02 6.52
CA LEU A 575 -3.46 31.32 5.36
C LEU A 575 -3.88 32.02 4.06
N ARG A 576 -5.13 32.50 3.96
CA ARG A 576 -5.61 33.32 2.83
C ARG A 576 -4.74 34.55 2.63
N LYS A 577 -4.51 35.35 3.67
CA LYS A 577 -3.66 36.56 3.60
C LYS A 577 -2.25 36.21 3.15
N LEU A 578 -1.66 35.14 3.69
CA LEU A 578 -0.31 34.71 3.36
C LEU A 578 -0.19 34.24 1.90
N VAL A 579 -1.11 33.37 1.45
CA VAL A 579 -1.13 32.84 0.08
C VAL A 579 -1.26 33.98 -0.93
N LEU A 580 -2.22 34.88 -0.74
CA LEU A 580 -2.45 36.00 -1.65
C LEU A 580 -1.22 36.92 -1.73
N LYS A 581 -0.61 37.23 -0.57
CA LYS A 581 0.64 38.02 -0.51
C LYS A 581 1.79 37.33 -1.25
N ARG A 582 1.93 36.00 -1.15
CA ARG A 582 3.01 35.25 -1.80
C ARG A 582 2.79 35.13 -3.31
N LEU A 583 1.56 34.91 -3.76
CA LEU A 583 1.21 34.76 -5.19
C LEU A 583 1.39 36.05 -6.02
N GLN A 584 1.43 37.23 -5.38
CA GLN A 584 1.72 38.52 -6.01
C GLN A 584 3.18 38.67 -6.49
N ARG A 585 4.11 37.84 -6.00
CA ARG A 585 5.53 37.92 -6.39
C ARG A 585 5.74 37.35 -7.80
N LYS A 586 6.25 38.18 -8.72
CA LYS A 586 6.42 37.83 -10.14
C LYS A 586 7.56 36.83 -10.40
N ASP A 587 8.61 36.83 -9.58
CA ASP A 587 9.81 35.99 -9.80
C ASP A 587 9.74 34.59 -9.17
N MET A 588 8.56 34.12 -8.78
CA MET A 588 8.41 32.82 -8.11
C MET A 588 8.60 31.65 -9.09
N ASP A 589 9.34 30.62 -8.66
CA ASP A 589 9.51 29.38 -9.44
C ASP A 589 8.17 28.66 -9.67
N ILE A 590 8.04 27.94 -10.79
CA ILE A 590 6.82 27.23 -11.20
C ILE A 590 6.37 26.19 -10.15
N ALA A 591 7.28 25.47 -9.50
CA ALA A 591 6.93 24.47 -8.47
C ALA A 591 6.49 25.16 -7.20
N GLN A 592 7.20 26.22 -6.81
CA GLN A 592 6.80 27.02 -5.66
C GLN A 592 5.40 27.61 -5.86
N ARG A 593 5.13 28.18 -7.04
CA ARG A 593 3.83 28.73 -7.40
C ARG A 593 2.74 27.65 -7.38
N ALA A 594 3.02 26.45 -7.88
CA ALA A 594 2.08 25.33 -7.82
C ALA A 594 1.70 24.98 -6.37
N GLN A 595 2.66 24.91 -5.44
CA GLN A 595 2.37 24.60 -4.03
C GLN A 595 1.51 25.69 -3.37
N TRP A 596 1.81 26.98 -3.62
CA TRP A 596 1.00 28.09 -3.10
C TRP A 596 -0.41 28.13 -3.69
N LEU A 597 -0.57 27.84 -4.99
CA LEU A 597 -1.89 27.72 -5.62
C LEU A 597 -2.70 26.57 -5.01
N CYS A 598 -2.07 25.42 -4.77
CA CYS A 598 -2.73 24.29 -4.13
C CYS A 598 -3.20 24.63 -2.72
N ALA A 599 -2.34 25.26 -1.90
CA ALA A 599 -2.76 25.75 -0.58
C ALA A 599 -3.87 26.82 -0.68
N GLY A 600 -3.81 27.67 -1.70
CA GLY A 600 -4.84 28.66 -1.99
C GLY A 600 -6.20 28.08 -2.34
N VAL A 601 -6.30 26.89 -2.93
CA VAL A 601 -7.59 26.24 -3.18
C VAL A 601 -8.32 25.92 -1.86
N TYR A 602 -7.58 25.65 -0.78
CA TYR A 602 -8.17 25.40 0.55
C TYR A 602 -8.48 26.69 1.31
N ALA A 603 -7.63 27.73 1.22
CA ALA A 603 -7.78 28.96 2.01
C ALA A 603 -8.48 30.12 1.30
N ALA A 604 -8.39 30.19 -0.04
CA ALA A 604 -8.80 31.32 -0.87
C ALA A 604 -9.45 30.84 -2.17
N ARG A 605 -10.37 29.87 -2.05
CA ARG A 605 -10.94 29.10 -3.16
C ARG A 605 -11.58 29.98 -4.25
N ASP A 606 -12.27 31.04 -3.84
CA ASP A 606 -12.94 32.04 -4.68
C ASP A 606 -12.03 32.62 -5.77
N CYS A 607 -10.77 32.88 -5.46
CA CYS A 607 -9.80 33.41 -6.42
C CYS A 607 -8.76 32.38 -6.89
N CYS A 608 -8.27 31.51 -5.99
CA CYS A 608 -7.17 30.62 -6.30
C CYS A 608 -7.57 29.46 -7.22
N LEU A 609 -8.85 29.08 -7.26
CA LEU A 609 -9.32 28.04 -8.18
C LEU A 609 -9.16 28.49 -9.65
N ALA A 610 -9.57 29.73 -9.97
CA ALA A 610 -9.39 30.29 -11.31
C ALA A 610 -7.90 30.44 -11.69
N LEU A 611 -7.08 30.92 -10.74
CA LEU A 611 -5.63 31.04 -10.96
C LEU A 611 -4.95 29.67 -11.15
N LEU A 612 -5.42 28.63 -10.47
CA LEU A 612 -4.92 27.26 -10.66
C LEU A 612 -5.30 26.74 -12.05
N GLU A 613 -6.54 26.97 -12.51
CA GLU A 613 -6.99 26.58 -13.85
C GLU A 613 -6.17 27.27 -14.94
N GLU A 614 -5.90 28.58 -14.81
CA GLU A 614 -5.04 29.34 -15.71
C GLU A 614 -3.61 28.78 -15.69
N PHE A 615 -3.06 28.53 -14.50
CA PHE A 615 -1.74 27.95 -14.32
C PHE A 615 -1.60 26.59 -15.01
N LEU A 616 -2.62 25.73 -14.90
CA LEU A 616 -2.67 24.44 -15.57
C LEU A 616 -2.88 24.58 -17.09
N SER A 617 -3.61 25.62 -17.53
CA SER A 617 -3.89 25.88 -18.95
C SER A 617 -2.67 26.32 -19.75
N ALA A 618 -1.72 27.00 -19.12
CA ALA A 618 -0.48 27.46 -19.75
C ALA A 618 0.58 26.36 -20.05
N GLY A 619 0.21 25.08 -20.02
CA GLY A 619 0.68 24.13 -21.05
C GLY A 619 1.95 23.31 -20.81
N GLN A 620 2.11 22.61 -19.68
CA GLN A 620 3.10 21.52 -19.56
C GLN A 620 2.61 20.39 -18.63
N GLU A 621 2.82 19.11 -18.97
CA GLU A 621 2.50 17.96 -18.10
C GLU A 621 3.18 18.07 -16.72
N SER A 622 4.36 18.69 -16.67
CA SER A 622 5.13 18.96 -15.46
C SER A 622 4.37 19.80 -14.41
N ARG A 623 3.44 20.67 -14.83
CA ARG A 623 2.62 21.49 -13.92
C ARG A 623 1.54 20.65 -13.25
N VAL A 624 0.90 19.76 -14.01
CA VAL A 624 -0.09 18.80 -13.50
C VAL A 624 0.58 17.88 -12.48
N HIS A 625 1.77 17.35 -12.81
CA HIS A 625 2.59 16.56 -11.91
C HIS A 625 2.87 17.26 -10.57
N ARG A 626 3.29 18.54 -10.62
CA ARG A 626 3.59 19.34 -9.42
C ARG A 626 2.36 19.54 -8.53
N VAL A 627 1.18 19.75 -9.13
CA VAL A 627 -0.10 19.89 -8.41
C VAL A 627 -0.53 18.56 -7.79
N LEU A 628 -0.50 17.46 -8.57
CA LEU A 628 -0.87 16.13 -8.07
C LEU A 628 0.05 15.65 -6.94
N SER A 629 1.36 15.91 -7.06
CA SER A 629 2.34 15.59 -6.02
C SER A 629 2.15 16.39 -4.72
N PHE A 630 1.49 17.55 -4.78
CA PHE A 630 1.13 18.31 -3.58
C PHE A 630 -0.16 17.77 -2.95
N LEU A 631 -1.19 17.51 -3.76
CA LEU A 631 -2.49 17.05 -3.29
C LEU A 631 -2.47 15.60 -2.77
N VAL A 632 -1.57 14.78 -3.33
CA VAL A 632 -1.35 13.37 -2.96
C VAL A 632 0.13 13.15 -2.60
N PRO A 633 0.48 13.33 -1.31
CA PRO A 633 1.78 12.97 -0.75
C PRO A 633 2.19 11.53 -1.06
N ASP A 634 3.50 11.30 -1.12
CA ASP A 634 4.06 9.96 -1.24
C ASP A 634 3.74 9.15 0.03
N GLY A 635 3.05 8.01 -0.14
CA GLY A 635 2.45 7.25 0.97
C GLY A 635 0.93 7.24 0.99
N GLY A 636 0.26 7.94 0.07
CA GLY A 636 -1.19 7.80 -0.19
C GLY A 636 -2.11 8.52 0.79
N LYS A 637 -1.57 9.24 1.78
CA LYS A 637 -2.37 10.08 2.70
C LYS A 637 -2.87 11.32 1.97
N LEU A 638 -4.15 11.35 1.62
CA LEU A 638 -4.78 12.50 0.97
C LEU A 638 -4.74 13.76 1.86
N ILE A 639 -4.49 14.92 1.23
CA ILE A 639 -4.57 16.24 1.88
C ILE A 639 -5.99 16.83 1.79
N LEU A 640 -6.91 16.13 1.12
CA LEU A 640 -8.31 16.52 1.01
C LEU A 640 -8.96 16.55 2.41
N GLN A 641 -9.17 17.75 2.93
CA GLN A 641 -9.99 18.01 4.12
C GLN A 641 -11.23 18.80 3.73
N ASN A 642 -12.30 18.58 4.50
CA ASN A 642 -13.59 19.28 4.37
C ASN A 642 -14.16 19.25 2.94
N ILE A 643 -14.03 18.12 2.24
CA ILE A 643 -14.52 17.95 0.86
C ILE A 643 -16.04 18.17 0.75
N ASP A 644 -16.75 17.91 1.84
CA ASP A 644 -18.18 18.17 2.03
C ASP A 644 -18.53 19.67 1.98
N GLU A 645 -17.61 20.57 2.35
CA GLU A 645 -17.77 22.02 2.24
C GLU A 645 -17.57 22.55 0.80
N TRP A 646 -17.17 21.71 -0.16
CA TRP A 646 -16.89 22.12 -1.53
C TRP A 646 -18.17 22.09 -2.34
N SER A 647 -18.47 23.11 -3.15
CA SER A 647 -19.66 23.07 -4.00
C SER A 647 -19.50 22.05 -5.14
N SER A 648 -20.63 21.54 -5.65
CA SER A 648 -20.62 20.59 -6.77
C SER A 648 -19.94 21.16 -8.00
N LYS A 649 -20.07 22.48 -8.22
CA LYS A 649 -19.40 23.23 -9.28
C LYS A 649 -17.88 23.31 -9.10
N GLU A 650 -17.40 23.53 -7.88
CA GLU A 650 -15.96 23.61 -7.58
C GLU A 650 -15.27 22.26 -7.77
N MET A 651 -15.89 21.17 -7.30
CA MET A 651 -15.38 19.82 -7.51
C MET A 651 -15.31 19.48 -9.01
N SER A 652 -16.39 19.76 -9.76
CA SER A 652 -16.43 19.55 -11.21
C SER A 652 -15.32 20.31 -11.95
N ARG A 653 -15.08 21.57 -11.59
CA ARG A 653 -13.99 22.39 -12.15
C ARG A 653 -12.62 21.77 -11.94
N LEU A 654 -12.32 21.25 -10.74
CA LEU A 654 -11.03 20.63 -10.44
C LEU A 654 -10.85 19.28 -11.13
N ILE A 655 -11.91 18.45 -11.16
CA ILE A 655 -11.92 17.20 -11.91
C ILE A 655 -11.61 17.49 -13.37
N LEU A 656 -12.26 18.49 -13.98
CA LEU A 656 -12.04 18.85 -15.37
C LEU A 656 -10.61 19.40 -15.59
N ALA A 657 -10.15 20.33 -14.74
CA ALA A 657 -8.87 21.00 -14.91
C ALA A 657 -7.67 20.05 -14.86
N LEU A 658 -7.74 19.05 -13.97
CA LEU A 658 -6.72 18.01 -13.79
C LEU A 658 -6.94 16.85 -14.76
N GLY A 659 -8.15 16.28 -14.79
CA GLY A 659 -8.48 15.05 -15.52
C GLY A 659 -8.27 15.16 -17.02
N ARG A 660 -8.50 16.33 -17.64
CA ARG A 660 -8.29 16.54 -19.09
C ARG A 660 -6.84 16.35 -19.55
N ARG A 661 -5.88 16.37 -18.63
CA ARG A 661 -4.44 16.24 -18.92
C ARG A 661 -3.82 14.97 -18.33
N VAL A 662 -4.61 14.20 -17.59
CA VAL A 662 -4.16 12.95 -16.99
C VAL A 662 -4.75 11.82 -17.81
N GLN A 663 -3.92 11.21 -18.63
CA GLN A 663 -4.25 9.93 -19.24
C GLN A 663 -4.07 8.81 -18.21
N ARG A 664 -4.86 7.75 -18.32
CA ARG A 664 -4.53 6.51 -17.62
C ARG A 664 -3.16 6.04 -18.11
N PRO A 665 -2.27 5.56 -17.22
CA PRO A 665 -1.06 4.89 -17.65
C PRO A 665 -1.45 3.76 -18.61
N ASP A 666 -0.89 3.77 -19.81
CA ASP A 666 -0.96 2.63 -20.71
C ASP A 666 0.07 1.64 -20.17
N PHE A 667 -0.39 0.66 -19.39
CA PHE A 667 0.49 -0.33 -18.79
C PHE A 667 1.02 -1.21 -19.91
N GLN A 668 2.16 -0.83 -20.50
CA GLN A 668 2.93 -1.74 -21.34
C GLN A 668 3.66 -2.72 -20.43
N ASP A 669 3.25 -3.99 -20.49
CA ASP A 669 3.94 -5.12 -19.85
C ASP A 669 5.45 -5.05 -20.19
N GLY A 670 6.30 -4.86 -19.18
CA GLY A 670 7.76 -4.98 -19.30
C GLY A 670 8.61 -3.73 -19.04
N ALA A 671 8.04 -2.55 -18.76
CA ALA A 671 8.82 -1.38 -18.35
C ALA A 671 9.14 -1.42 -16.84
N HIS A 672 10.38 -1.76 -16.48
CA HIS A 672 10.81 -1.95 -15.09
C HIS A 672 11.00 -0.66 -14.25
N THR A 673 10.59 0.51 -14.74
CA THR A 673 10.55 1.75 -13.95
C THR A 673 9.47 2.69 -14.48
N LEU A 674 8.46 3.00 -13.67
CA LEU A 674 7.52 4.09 -13.95
C LEU A 674 8.26 5.43 -13.80
N SER A 675 8.12 6.31 -14.77
CA SER A 675 8.54 7.71 -14.66
C SER A 675 7.73 8.45 -13.57
N GLU A 676 8.28 9.54 -13.03
CA GLU A 676 7.59 10.42 -12.07
C GLU A 676 6.21 10.87 -12.61
N VAL A 677 6.14 11.07 -13.93
CA VAL A 677 4.92 11.43 -14.66
C VAL A 677 3.87 10.32 -14.62
N GLU A 678 4.25 9.06 -14.82
CA GLU A 678 3.34 7.90 -14.77
C GLU A 678 2.87 7.60 -13.34
N ILE A 679 3.74 7.74 -12.34
CA ILE A 679 3.38 7.65 -10.92
C ILE A 679 2.34 8.73 -10.56
N SER A 680 2.54 9.96 -11.04
CA SER A 680 1.58 11.03 -10.81
C SER A 680 0.26 10.83 -11.56
N ARG A 681 0.24 10.18 -12.72
CA ARG A 681 -1.01 9.80 -13.41
C ARG A 681 -1.86 8.85 -12.56
N ASN A 682 -1.23 7.95 -11.80
CA ASN A 682 -1.91 7.07 -10.83
C ASN A 682 -2.46 7.84 -9.59
N LYS A 683 -1.86 8.98 -9.23
CA LYS A 683 -2.31 9.79 -8.07
C LYS A 683 -3.65 10.49 -8.31
N PHE A 684 -4.02 10.83 -9.55
CA PHE A 684 -5.28 11.53 -9.82
C PHE A 684 -6.51 10.68 -9.49
N GLU A 685 -6.46 9.37 -9.72
CA GLU A 685 -7.56 8.45 -9.37
C GLU A 685 -7.88 8.50 -7.87
N SER A 686 -6.84 8.62 -7.02
CA SER A 686 -7.00 8.77 -5.58
C SER A 686 -7.71 10.08 -5.16
N LEU A 687 -7.70 11.11 -6.02
CA LEU A 687 -8.44 12.37 -5.82
C LEU A 687 -9.84 12.31 -6.44
N LEU A 688 -9.96 11.67 -7.61
CA LEU A 688 -11.21 11.55 -8.35
C LEU A 688 -12.26 10.80 -7.53
N THR A 689 -11.89 9.66 -6.93
CA THR A 689 -12.83 8.81 -6.18
C THR A 689 -13.51 9.56 -5.03
N PRO A 690 -12.80 10.25 -4.10
CA PRO A 690 -13.44 11.05 -3.06
C PRO A 690 -14.37 12.15 -3.59
N TRP A 691 -13.98 12.89 -4.64
CA TRP A 691 -14.83 13.94 -5.22
C TRP A 691 -16.10 13.35 -5.86
N LEU A 692 -16.00 12.24 -6.60
CA LEU A 692 -17.16 11.57 -7.17
C LEU A 692 -18.07 11.00 -6.09
N GLN A 693 -17.52 10.38 -5.05
CA GLN A 693 -18.30 9.87 -3.92
C GLN A 693 -19.07 11.00 -3.21
N GLU A 694 -18.46 12.18 -3.06
CA GLU A 694 -19.15 13.33 -2.47
C GLU A 694 -20.25 13.88 -3.38
N LEU A 695 -20.04 13.91 -4.70
CA LEU A 695 -21.09 14.25 -5.68
C LEU A 695 -22.24 13.24 -5.68
N ILE A 696 -21.96 11.94 -5.57
CA ILE A 696 -22.97 10.86 -5.51
C ILE A 696 -23.85 11.01 -4.27
N LYS A 697 -23.27 11.41 -3.12
CA LYS A 697 -24.03 11.57 -1.89
C LYS A 697 -25.10 12.66 -1.97
N ARG A 698 -24.90 13.65 -2.83
CA ARG A 698 -25.76 14.84 -2.97
C ARG A 698 -26.95 14.57 -3.87
N SER A 699 -28.15 14.78 -3.34
CA SER A 699 -29.43 14.57 -4.06
C SER A 699 -29.95 15.81 -4.78
N ASP A 700 -29.22 16.93 -4.75
CA ASP A 700 -29.58 18.19 -5.39
C ASP A 700 -29.34 18.17 -6.92
N SER A 701 -29.88 19.20 -7.59
CA SER A 701 -29.75 19.36 -9.04
C SER A 701 -28.35 19.79 -9.48
N ASP A 702 -27.55 20.39 -8.61
CA ASP A 702 -26.24 20.92 -8.97
C ASP A 702 -25.21 19.80 -9.07
N ALA A 703 -25.30 18.78 -8.21
CA ALA A 703 -24.55 17.54 -8.32
C ALA A 703 -24.87 16.79 -9.64
N MET A 704 -26.15 16.72 -10.01
CA MET A 704 -26.60 16.13 -11.27
C MET A 704 -26.01 16.88 -12.48
N LYS A 705 -26.17 18.22 -12.53
CA LYS A 705 -25.59 19.06 -13.59
C LYS A 705 -24.07 18.94 -13.68
N ALA A 706 -23.39 18.85 -12.53
CA ALA A 706 -21.96 18.67 -12.47
C ALA A 706 -21.52 17.33 -13.09
N LEU A 707 -22.18 16.22 -12.73
CA LEU A 707 -21.88 14.89 -13.28
C LEU A 707 -22.24 14.78 -14.76
N ASP A 708 -23.38 15.34 -15.19
CA ASP A 708 -23.78 15.39 -16.60
C ASP A 708 -22.75 16.16 -17.45
N SER A 709 -22.29 17.32 -16.96
CA SER A 709 -21.27 18.12 -17.64
C SER A 709 -19.92 17.41 -17.70
N LEU A 710 -19.56 16.61 -16.68
CA LEU A 710 -18.32 15.82 -16.70
C LEU A 710 -18.43 14.62 -17.66
N ALA A 711 -19.57 13.92 -17.68
CA ALA A 711 -19.80 12.72 -18.49
C ALA A 711 -19.84 13.02 -20.00
N THR A 712 -20.34 14.21 -20.36
CA THR A 712 -20.45 14.69 -21.74
C THR A 712 -19.17 15.33 -22.27
N ASN A 713 -18.18 15.61 -21.41
CA ASN A 713 -16.96 16.27 -21.82
C ASN A 713 -15.98 15.29 -22.51
N PRO A 714 -15.61 15.53 -23.79
CA PRO A 714 -14.73 14.61 -24.52
C PRO A 714 -13.30 14.55 -23.94
N ASP A 715 -12.83 15.60 -23.28
CA ASP A 715 -11.48 15.64 -22.70
C ASP A 715 -11.32 14.68 -21.51
N LEU A 716 -12.43 14.19 -20.95
CA LEU A 716 -12.46 13.26 -19.82
C LEU A 716 -12.68 11.80 -20.27
N THR A 717 -12.42 11.48 -21.54
CA THR A 717 -12.62 10.12 -22.09
C THR A 717 -11.93 9.03 -21.25
N ALA A 718 -10.73 9.30 -20.72
CA ALA A 718 -10.00 8.37 -19.85
C ALA A 718 -10.72 8.05 -18.52
N TRP A 719 -11.63 8.91 -18.08
CA TRP A 719 -12.37 8.80 -16.80
C TRP A 719 -13.87 8.59 -17.01
N LYS A 720 -14.30 8.38 -18.26
CA LYS A 720 -15.71 8.31 -18.64
C LYS A 720 -16.47 7.23 -17.89
N ARG A 721 -15.83 6.08 -17.63
CA ARG A 721 -16.44 4.96 -16.91
C ARG A 721 -16.81 5.37 -15.48
N GLU A 722 -15.84 5.88 -14.70
CA GLU A 722 -16.03 6.27 -13.29
C GLU A 722 -17.07 7.39 -13.17
N ILE A 723 -17.02 8.37 -14.08
CA ILE A 723 -17.96 9.49 -14.10
C ILE A 723 -19.39 9.01 -14.44
N THR A 724 -19.54 8.12 -15.43
CA THR A 724 -20.86 7.59 -15.82
C THR A 724 -21.45 6.71 -14.71
N THR A 725 -20.63 5.86 -14.07
CA THR A 725 -21.06 5.09 -12.90
C THR A 725 -21.52 6.02 -11.76
N ALA A 726 -20.76 7.07 -11.47
CA ALA A 726 -21.16 8.06 -10.46
C ALA A 726 -22.47 8.78 -10.83
N GLN A 727 -22.67 9.11 -12.10
CA GLN A 727 -23.92 9.72 -12.61
C GLN A 727 -25.14 8.80 -12.40
N GLU A 728 -24.99 7.49 -12.69
CA GLU A 728 -26.05 6.50 -12.49
C GLU A 728 -26.37 6.29 -11.00
N GLU A 729 -25.36 6.16 -10.16
CA GLU A 729 -25.51 6.01 -8.70
C GLU A 729 -26.17 7.25 -8.08
N GLN A 730 -25.74 8.45 -8.46
CA GLN A 730 -26.36 9.70 -8.01
C GLN A 730 -27.83 9.77 -8.45
N SER A 731 -28.14 9.35 -9.67
CA SER A 731 -29.52 9.29 -10.20
C SER A 731 -30.38 8.30 -9.43
N GLN A 732 -29.85 7.13 -9.05
CA GLN A 732 -30.54 6.17 -8.18
C GLN A 732 -30.79 6.77 -6.78
N LYS A 733 -29.77 7.39 -6.19
CA LYS A 733 -29.86 7.99 -4.84
C LYS A 733 -30.86 9.14 -4.80
N ARG A 734 -30.89 9.99 -5.81
CA ARG A 734 -31.88 11.06 -5.96
C ARG A 734 -33.29 10.52 -6.13
N ARG A 735 -33.49 9.45 -6.92
CA ARG A 735 -34.79 8.77 -7.05
C ARG A 735 -35.23 8.18 -5.71
N ALA A 736 -34.34 7.52 -4.98
CA ALA A 736 -34.64 6.99 -3.65
C ALA A 736 -34.99 8.10 -2.65
N ALA A 737 -34.23 9.21 -2.65
CA ALA A 737 -34.49 10.36 -1.76
C ALA A 737 -35.79 11.11 -2.10
N LYS A 738 -36.22 11.09 -3.38
CA LYS A 738 -37.48 11.66 -3.84
C LYS A 738 -38.65 10.67 -3.81
N ARG A 739 -38.40 9.38 -3.53
CA ARG A 739 -39.41 8.34 -3.46
C ARG A 739 -40.36 8.69 -2.31
N ARG A 740 -41.64 8.82 -2.62
CA ARG A 740 -42.70 8.96 -1.62
C ARG A 740 -43.28 7.58 -1.32
N ASP A 741 -43.27 7.19 -0.05
CA ASP A 741 -43.98 5.99 0.39
C ASP A 741 -45.48 6.27 0.39
N LEU A 742 -46.23 5.39 -0.25
CA LEU A 742 -47.68 5.49 -0.32
C LEU A 742 -48.28 5.09 1.03
N SER A 743 -49.17 5.93 1.56
CA SER A 743 -49.98 5.55 2.72
C SER A 743 -51.09 4.57 2.32
N LEU A 744 -51.46 3.67 3.24
CA LEU A 744 -52.60 2.75 3.06
C LEU A 744 -53.90 3.48 2.70
N GLU A 745 -54.11 4.69 3.23
CA GLU A 745 -55.28 5.51 2.92
C GLU A 745 -55.29 6.00 1.46
N GLN A 746 -54.12 6.36 0.93
CA GLN A 746 -53.99 6.76 -0.48
C GLN A 746 -54.26 5.56 -1.41
N VAL A 747 -53.76 4.37 -1.06
CA VAL A 747 -54.05 3.14 -1.82
C VAL A 747 -55.54 2.81 -1.81
N GLN A 748 -56.20 2.90 -0.65
CA GLN A 748 -57.65 2.66 -0.55
C GLN A 748 -58.47 3.65 -1.37
N LYS A 749 -58.10 4.95 -1.36
CA LYS A 749 -58.78 5.98 -2.16
C LYS A 749 -58.64 5.71 -3.66
N THR A 750 -57.46 5.34 -4.15
CA THR A 750 -57.27 4.98 -5.56
C THR A 750 -58.15 3.79 -5.95
N LEU A 751 -58.17 2.72 -5.14
CA LEU A 751 -58.96 1.51 -5.40
C LEU A 751 -60.47 1.76 -5.44
N GLN A 752 -60.95 2.84 -4.82
CA GLN A 752 -62.36 3.25 -4.83
C GLN A 752 -62.69 4.23 -5.98
N GLY A 753 -61.83 4.35 -6.99
CA GLY A 753 -62.01 5.29 -8.10
C GLY A 753 -61.68 6.74 -7.75
N GLY A 754 -60.93 6.96 -6.67
CA GLY A 754 -60.40 8.25 -6.26
C GLY A 754 -59.19 8.70 -7.10
N PRO A 755 -58.54 9.82 -6.71
CA PRO A 755 -57.39 10.34 -7.45
C PRO A 755 -56.20 9.37 -7.44
N PRO A 756 -55.33 9.40 -8.47
CA PRO A 756 -54.16 8.53 -8.52
C PRO A 756 -53.23 8.80 -7.34
N ALA A 757 -52.53 7.76 -6.84
CA ALA A 757 -51.61 7.90 -5.72
C ALA A 757 -50.13 7.95 -6.15
N ASN A 758 -49.80 7.47 -7.34
CA ASN A 758 -48.45 7.44 -7.90
C ASN A 758 -48.47 7.57 -9.45
N ALA A 759 -47.29 7.60 -10.07
CA ALA A 759 -47.14 7.69 -11.53
C ALA A 759 -47.71 6.47 -12.28
N ALA A 760 -47.71 5.27 -11.69
CA ALA A 760 -48.32 4.08 -12.28
C ALA A 760 -49.86 4.23 -12.33
N ASP A 761 -50.48 4.65 -11.22
CA ASP A 761 -51.93 4.91 -11.16
C ASP A 761 -52.32 6.02 -12.13
N LEU A 762 -51.51 7.08 -12.23
CA LEU A 762 -51.72 8.16 -13.19
C LEU A 762 -51.63 7.65 -14.64
N THR A 763 -50.70 6.73 -14.90
CA THR A 763 -50.55 6.11 -16.23
C THR A 763 -51.74 5.24 -16.56
N ALA A 764 -52.20 4.41 -15.63
CA ALA A 764 -53.39 3.59 -15.80
C ALA A 764 -54.63 4.45 -16.10
N LEU A 765 -54.85 5.50 -15.30
CA LEU A 765 -55.94 6.46 -15.53
C LEU A 765 -55.83 7.15 -16.89
N ALA A 766 -54.63 7.59 -17.27
CA ALA A 766 -54.41 8.25 -18.54
C ALA A 766 -54.64 7.32 -19.73
N VAL A 767 -54.20 6.06 -19.65
CA VAL A 767 -54.44 5.03 -20.68
C VAL A 767 -55.94 4.76 -20.82
N ASP A 768 -56.65 4.57 -19.71
CA ASP A 768 -58.11 4.32 -19.71
C ASP A 768 -58.87 5.47 -20.39
N VAL A 769 -58.57 6.72 -20.03
CA VAL A 769 -59.17 7.91 -20.66
C VAL A 769 -58.80 8.01 -22.15
N LEU A 770 -57.56 7.68 -22.53
CA LEU A 770 -57.14 7.69 -23.93
C LEU A 770 -57.81 6.59 -24.76
N GLU A 771 -58.06 5.41 -24.17
CA GLU A 771 -58.80 4.33 -24.82
C GLU A 771 -60.29 4.68 -24.95
N GLU A 772 -60.90 5.34 -23.95
CA GLU A 772 -62.27 5.89 -24.05
C GLU A 772 -62.37 6.93 -25.17
N LEU A 773 -61.42 7.87 -25.22
CA LEU A 773 -61.33 8.84 -26.32
C LEU A 773 -61.11 8.17 -27.67
N ALA A 774 -60.31 7.10 -27.74
CA ALA A 774 -60.08 6.39 -28.99
C ALA A 774 -61.38 5.79 -29.55
N ILE A 775 -62.24 5.25 -28.68
CA ILE A 775 -63.57 4.75 -29.04
C ILE A 775 -64.48 5.91 -29.48
N GLU A 776 -64.53 7.01 -28.71
CA GLU A 776 -65.37 8.18 -29.05
C GLU A 776 -64.95 8.81 -30.39
N ILE A 777 -63.65 8.96 -30.64
CA ILE A 777 -63.11 9.53 -31.87
C ILE A 777 -63.48 8.66 -33.09
N ARG A 778 -63.42 7.34 -32.94
CA ARG A 778 -63.64 6.38 -34.03
C ARG A 778 -65.11 6.10 -34.28
N ASP A 779 -65.86 5.80 -33.22
CA ASP A 779 -67.21 5.25 -33.25
C ASP A 779 -68.29 6.23 -32.73
N GLY A 780 -67.89 7.43 -32.30
CA GLY A 780 -68.80 8.47 -31.83
C GLY A 780 -69.72 9.03 -32.91
N GLN A 781 -70.87 9.54 -32.48
CA GLN A 781 -71.90 10.07 -33.39
C GLN A 781 -71.46 11.38 -34.09
N THR A 782 -70.42 12.04 -33.57
CA THR A 782 -69.95 13.37 -33.97
C THR A 782 -68.87 13.37 -35.06
N SER A 783 -68.42 12.22 -35.56
CA SER A 783 -67.35 12.10 -36.57
C SER A 783 -66.06 12.85 -36.17
N ASP A 784 -65.65 12.71 -34.90
CA ASP A 784 -64.54 13.47 -34.32
C ASP A 784 -63.17 13.15 -34.92
N TRP A 785 -63.01 11.97 -35.53
CA TRP A 785 -61.84 11.64 -36.36
C TRP A 785 -61.54 12.71 -37.44
N ARG A 786 -62.52 13.49 -37.89
CA ARG A 786 -62.33 14.57 -38.88
C ARG A 786 -61.40 15.68 -38.40
N GLN A 787 -61.26 15.87 -37.08
CA GLN A 787 -60.40 16.89 -36.50
C GLN A 787 -58.90 16.65 -36.83
N TYR A 788 -58.56 15.41 -37.18
CA TYR A 788 -57.19 14.96 -37.51
C TYR A 788 -56.83 15.10 -39.00
N TRP A 789 -57.74 15.62 -39.83
CA TRP A 789 -57.57 15.75 -41.28
C TRP A 789 -57.70 17.20 -41.77
N HIS A 790 -56.99 17.56 -42.84
CA HIS A 790 -57.23 18.79 -43.57
C HIS A 790 -58.51 18.67 -44.41
N ARG A 791 -59.33 19.74 -44.43
CA ARG A 791 -60.62 19.78 -45.11
C ARG A 791 -60.65 20.87 -46.17
N ASP A 792 -61.12 20.52 -47.36
CA ASP A 792 -61.72 21.47 -48.32
C ASP A 792 -63.20 21.11 -48.52
N GLN A 793 -64.02 22.04 -49.01
CA GLN A 793 -65.48 22.21 -48.91
C GLN A 793 -66.40 20.98 -49.00
N LYS A 794 -65.93 19.77 -49.32
CA LYS A 794 -66.62 18.48 -49.14
C LYS A 794 -65.70 17.23 -49.17
N THR A 795 -64.38 17.37 -49.03
CA THR A 795 -63.42 16.24 -49.20
C THR A 795 -62.29 16.30 -48.20
N LEU A 796 -61.86 15.12 -47.71
CA LEU A 796 -60.68 14.96 -46.86
C LEU A 796 -59.46 14.79 -47.77
N ILE A 797 -58.43 15.59 -47.55
CA ILE A 797 -57.28 15.63 -48.45
C ILE A 797 -56.11 14.85 -47.86
N GLU A 798 -55.63 15.26 -46.69
CA GLU A 798 -54.43 14.69 -46.07
C GLU A 798 -54.48 14.72 -44.53
N PRO A 799 -53.80 13.79 -43.85
CA PRO A 799 -53.59 13.85 -42.40
C PRO A 799 -52.97 15.18 -41.97
N ARG A 800 -53.44 15.76 -40.86
CA ARG A 800 -52.80 16.96 -40.29
C ARG A 800 -51.39 16.68 -39.78
N HIS A 801 -50.65 17.74 -39.51
CA HIS A 801 -49.35 17.63 -38.88
C HIS A 801 -49.48 17.08 -37.44
N GLU A 802 -48.40 16.45 -36.94
CA GLU A 802 -48.37 15.78 -35.62
C GLU A 802 -48.78 16.73 -34.48
N ASN A 803 -48.29 17.96 -34.50
CA ASN A 803 -48.63 19.01 -33.53
C ASN A 803 -50.12 19.38 -33.54
N ASP A 804 -50.75 19.44 -34.72
CA ASP A 804 -52.18 19.77 -34.83
C ASP A 804 -53.04 18.60 -34.31
N CYS A 805 -52.61 17.36 -34.56
CA CYS A 805 -53.25 16.16 -34.03
C CYS A 805 -53.13 16.10 -32.50
N ARG A 806 -51.96 16.45 -31.96
CA ARG A 806 -51.73 16.61 -30.52
C ARG A 806 -52.70 17.63 -29.94
N ASP A 807 -52.82 18.81 -30.53
CA ASP A 807 -53.67 19.88 -29.98
C ASP A 807 -55.16 19.52 -29.99
N ALA A 808 -55.62 18.83 -31.03
CA ALA A 808 -56.98 18.29 -31.08
C ALA A 808 -57.22 17.29 -29.94
N LEU A 809 -56.36 16.28 -29.79
CA LEU A 809 -56.46 15.30 -28.70
C LEU A 809 -56.36 15.96 -27.32
N LEU A 810 -55.43 16.89 -27.15
CA LEU A 810 -55.15 17.54 -25.87
C LEU A 810 -56.36 18.32 -25.35
N SER A 811 -57.13 18.94 -26.23
CA SER A 811 -58.37 19.65 -25.87
C SER A 811 -59.37 18.72 -25.17
N ASP A 812 -59.59 17.53 -25.72
CA ASP A 812 -60.57 16.57 -25.18
C ASP A 812 -60.01 15.78 -24.00
N LEU A 813 -58.74 15.41 -24.06
CA LEU A 813 -57.99 14.81 -22.94
C LEU A 813 -58.03 15.70 -21.69
N LYS A 814 -57.85 17.02 -21.85
CA LYS A 814 -57.99 17.99 -20.74
C LYS A 814 -59.38 17.96 -20.10
N LYS A 815 -60.44 17.87 -20.89
CA LYS A 815 -61.83 17.87 -20.37
C LYS A 815 -62.11 16.60 -19.56
N MET A 816 -61.65 15.45 -20.04
CA MET A 816 -61.87 14.17 -19.37
C MET A 816 -61.05 14.04 -18.09
N LEU A 817 -59.75 14.35 -18.16
CA LEU A 817 -58.85 14.29 -17.00
C LEU A 817 -59.24 15.29 -15.90
N LYS A 818 -59.84 16.43 -16.25
CA LYS A 818 -60.34 17.40 -15.26
C LYS A 818 -61.34 16.79 -14.27
N LYS A 819 -62.12 15.77 -14.67
CA LYS A 819 -63.05 15.04 -13.77
C LYS A 819 -62.31 14.32 -12.64
N HIS A 820 -61.07 13.92 -12.88
CA HIS A 820 -60.19 13.22 -11.93
C HIS A 820 -59.18 14.16 -11.25
N ARG A 821 -59.33 15.49 -11.42
CA ARG A 821 -58.41 16.52 -10.90
C ARG A 821 -56.98 16.35 -11.42
N THR A 822 -56.81 15.73 -12.59
CA THR A 822 -55.55 15.63 -13.31
C THR A 822 -55.49 16.71 -14.40
N GLY A 823 -54.32 17.30 -14.57
CA GLY A 823 -54.04 18.28 -15.61
C GLY A 823 -53.33 17.64 -16.79
N ALA A 824 -53.57 18.14 -17.99
CA ALA A 824 -52.77 17.84 -19.17
C ALA A 824 -52.36 19.15 -19.82
N GLU A 825 -51.09 19.30 -20.16
CA GLU A 825 -50.55 20.55 -20.72
C GLU A 825 -49.69 20.26 -21.96
N PRO A 826 -49.71 21.18 -22.95
CA PRO A 826 -48.74 21.13 -24.04
C PRO A 826 -47.36 21.52 -23.50
N GLU A 827 -46.31 21.16 -24.23
CA GLU A 827 -44.91 21.49 -23.92
C GLU A 827 -44.73 22.91 -23.31
N GLY A 828 -44.17 22.98 -22.09
CA GLY A 828 -43.85 24.25 -21.44
C GLY A 828 -42.49 24.78 -21.90
N ARG A 829 -42.44 26.02 -22.42
CA ARG A 829 -41.20 26.70 -22.83
C ARG A 829 -40.39 27.17 -21.62
N TYR A 830 -39.46 26.38 -21.08
CA TYR A 830 -38.36 26.93 -20.28
C TYR A 830 -37.06 26.12 -20.38
N ALA A 831 -36.00 26.86 -20.70
CA ALA A 831 -34.55 26.67 -20.49
C ALA A 831 -33.82 25.44 -21.04
N ASP A 832 -34.43 24.26 -21.18
CA ASP A 832 -33.80 23.09 -21.83
C ASP A 832 -34.79 22.48 -22.84
N ASP A 833 -34.62 22.89 -24.10
CA ASP A 833 -35.50 22.64 -25.24
C ASP A 833 -35.65 21.15 -25.59
N LYS A 834 -36.92 20.71 -25.78
CA LYS A 834 -37.46 19.36 -26.11
C LYS A 834 -37.93 18.53 -24.92
N ARG A 835 -39.22 18.68 -24.55
CA ARG A 835 -39.98 17.73 -23.72
C ARG A 835 -40.97 16.91 -24.58
N ALA A 836 -41.57 15.87 -24.00
CA ALA A 836 -42.60 15.05 -24.65
C ALA A 836 -43.81 15.89 -25.12
N ASP A 837 -44.56 15.38 -26.12
CA ASP A 837 -45.66 16.11 -26.76
C ASP A 837 -46.76 16.55 -25.78
N ILE A 838 -47.12 15.73 -24.79
CA ILE A 838 -48.07 16.09 -23.73
C ILE A 838 -47.48 15.71 -22.36
N ARG A 839 -47.64 16.58 -21.36
CA ARG A 839 -47.39 16.27 -19.95
C ARG A 839 -48.71 16.12 -19.22
N ILE A 840 -48.97 14.93 -18.67
CA ILE A 840 -50.10 14.68 -17.78
C ILE A 840 -49.60 14.76 -16.34
N SER A 841 -50.21 15.56 -15.49
CA SER A 841 -49.78 15.78 -14.11
C SER A 841 -50.93 15.67 -13.12
N TYR A 842 -50.63 15.16 -11.93
CA TYR A 842 -51.51 15.28 -10.79
C TYR A 842 -50.86 16.22 -9.77
N ARG A 843 -51.42 17.43 -9.66
CA ARG A 843 -50.87 18.52 -8.83
C ARG A 843 -49.37 18.73 -9.15
N SER A 844 -48.57 19.06 -8.14
CA SER A 844 -47.11 19.11 -8.21
C SER A 844 -46.45 17.83 -7.69
N ASP A 845 -47.19 16.71 -7.65
CA ASP A 845 -46.76 15.50 -6.94
C ASP A 845 -46.09 14.47 -7.86
N PHE A 846 -46.66 14.23 -9.06
CA PHE A 846 -46.08 13.37 -10.09
C PHE A 846 -46.70 13.68 -11.46
N ALA A 847 -45.96 13.36 -12.52
CA ALA A 847 -46.33 13.67 -13.89
C ALA A 847 -45.74 12.66 -14.87
N ILE A 848 -46.51 12.27 -15.89
CA ILE A 848 -46.07 11.33 -16.91
C ILE A 848 -45.99 11.99 -18.30
N PRO A 849 -44.96 11.67 -19.09
CA PRO A 849 -44.85 12.11 -20.47
C PRO A 849 -45.69 11.24 -21.41
N VAL A 850 -46.29 11.87 -22.41
CA VAL A 850 -46.89 11.22 -23.58
C VAL A 850 -46.14 11.67 -24.83
N GLU A 851 -45.52 10.73 -25.52
CA GLU A 851 -44.86 10.96 -26.82
C GLU A 851 -45.79 10.47 -27.93
N ILE A 852 -46.03 11.33 -28.93
CA ILE A 852 -47.01 11.11 -29.99
C ILE A 852 -46.28 10.91 -31.31
N LYS A 853 -46.74 9.96 -32.13
CA LYS A 853 -46.32 9.82 -33.53
C LYS A 853 -47.50 9.58 -34.45
N ARG A 854 -47.38 10.00 -35.72
CA ARG A 854 -48.27 9.55 -36.79
C ARG A 854 -47.87 8.17 -37.29
N SER A 855 -48.82 7.37 -37.75
CA SER A 855 -48.57 6.01 -38.22
C SER A 855 -47.55 5.92 -39.39
N HIS A 856 -47.47 6.95 -40.23
CA HIS A 856 -46.48 7.07 -41.31
C HIS A 856 -45.16 7.77 -40.93
N HIS A 857 -44.97 8.13 -39.65
CA HIS A 857 -43.76 8.81 -39.21
C HIS A 857 -42.53 7.87 -39.38
N PRO A 858 -41.40 8.33 -39.94
CA PRO A 858 -40.23 7.47 -40.16
C PRO A 858 -39.70 6.83 -38.86
N ASP A 859 -39.81 7.56 -37.75
CA ASP A 859 -39.27 7.14 -36.45
C ASP A 859 -40.27 6.37 -35.58
N ILE A 860 -41.39 5.89 -36.12
CA ILE A 860 -42.42 5.20 -35.34
C ILE A 860 -41.89 3.99 -34.55
N TRP A 861 -40.88 3.30 -35.08
CA TRP A 861 -40.23 2.15 -34.45
C TRP A 861 -39.08 2.52 -33.50
N ARG A 862 -38.58 3.77 -33.58
CA ARG A 862 -37.45 4.27 -32.77
C ARG A 862 -37.88 5.23 -31.66
N GLY A 863 -39.08 5.79 -31.75
CA GLY A 863 -39.59 6.81 -30.84
C GLY A 863 -39.53 6.40 -29.35
N ILE A 864 -39.79 5.13 -29.05
CA ILE A 864 -39.75 4.64 -27.66
C ILE A 864 -38.30 4.62 -27.12
N SER A 865 -37.37 4.01 -27.86
CA SER A 865 -36.00 3.77 -27.41
C SER A 865 -35.07 4.98 -27.57
N GLU A 866 -35.35 5.89 -28.51
CA GLU A 866 -34.51 7.06 -28.80
C GLU A 866 -35.09 8.37 -28.25
N GLN A 867 -36.40 8.42 -27.94
CA GLN A 867 -37.07 9.64 -27.50
C GLN A 867 -37.71 9.47 -26.12
N LEU A 868 -38.76 8.66 -25.98
CA LEU A 868 -39.57 8.58 -24.76
C LEU A 868 -38.74 8.15 -23.52
N VAL A 869 -38.05 7.02 -23.60
CA VAL A 869 -37.31 6.45 -22.46
C VAL A 869 -36.05 7.26 -22.08
N PRO A 870 -35.14 7.62 -23.02
CA PRO A 870 -33.91 8.31 -22.66
C PRO A 870 -34.13 9.75 -22.20
N LYS A 871 -35.17 10.42 -22.69
CA LYS A 871 -35.34 11.86 -22.49
C LYS A 871 -36.34 12.20 -21.39
N TYR A 872 -37.41 11.43 -21.22
CA TYR A 872 -38.56 11.91 -20.45
C TYR A 872 -38.89 11.07 -19.23
N THR A 873 -38.75 9.75 -19.29
CA THR A 873 -39.05 8.89 -18.14
C THR A 873 -37.96 8.92 -17.05
N ARG A 874 -36.86 9.66 -17.29
CA ARG A 874 -35.80 9.97 -16.32
C ARG A 874 -36.18 11.08 -15.34
N ASP A 875 -37.22 11.87 -15.63
CA ASP A 875 -37.72 12.86 -14.68
C ASP A 875 -38.20 12.12 -13.41
N PRO A 876 -37.73 12.50 -12.20
CA PRO A 876 -38.19 11.89 -10.96
C PRO A 876 -39.71 11.90 -10.78
N GLU A 877 -40.42 12.87 -11.39
CA GLU A 877 -41.89 12.92 -11.33
C GLU A 877 -42.57 11.84 -12.17
N ALA A 878 -41.89 11.30 -13.18
CA ALA A 878 -42.41 10.25 -14.07
C ALA A 878 -42.17 8.85 -13.51
N ASP A 879 -41.22 8.67 -12.59
CA ASP A 879 -40.85 7.38 -11.99
C ASP A 879 -40.62 6.23 -13.02
N GLY A 880 -40.12 6.59 -14.21
CA GLY A 880 -39.91 5.66 -15.31
C GLY A 880 -41.15 5.35 -16.15
N TYR A 881 -42.32 5.88 -15.81
CA TYR A 881 -43.57 5.69 -16.56
C TYR A 881 -43.72 6.67 -17.72
N GLY A 882 -44.40 6.24 -18.77
CA GLY A 882 -44.73 7.07 -19.93
C GLY A 882 -45.66 6.38 -20.91
N ILE A 883 -46.27 7.16 -21.80
CA ILE A 883 -47.20 6.67 -22.82
C ILE A 883 -46.63 6.97 -24.20
N TYR A 884 -46.60 5.96 -25.07
CA TYR A 884 -46.32 6.12 -26.48
C TYR A 884 -47.62 6.03 -27.28
N LEU A 885 -48.04 7.14 -27.85
CA LEU A 885 -49.32 7.25 -28.56
C LEU A 885 -49.10 7.34 -30.06
N VAL A 886 -49.86 6.56 -30.82
CA VAL A 886 -49.83 6.61 -32.29
C VAL A 886 -51.20 6.93 -32.87
N PHE A 887 -51.27 7.95 -33.72
CA PHE A 887 -52.46 8.18 -34.56
C PHE A 887 -52.39 7.34 -35.82
N TRP A 888 -53.37 6.47 -36.02
CA TRP A 888 -53.51 5.60 -37.18
C TRP A 888 -54.45 6.21 -38.24
N PHE A 889 -53.91 6.45 -39.44
CA PHE A 889 -54.64 7.09 -40.54
C PHE A 889 -55.16 6.11 -41.61
N GLY A 890 -55.05 4.80 -41.38
CA GLY A 890 -55.40 3.76 -42.35
C GLY A 890 -54.20 3.16 -43.09
N THR A 891 -54.42 2.02 -43.73
CA THR A 891 -53.38 1.21 -44.39
C THR A 891 -52.65 1.93 -45.52
N LYS A 892 -53.33 2.82 -46.25
CA LYS A 892 -52.75 3.67 -47.29
C LYS A 892 -51.61 4.55 -46.76
N TYR A 893 -51.69 4.93 -45.49
CA TYR A 893 -50.70 5.74 -44.80
C TYR A 893 -49.78 4.88 -43.92
N MET A 894 -49.60 3.61 -44.24
CA MET A 894 -48.55 2.77 -43.66
C MET A 894 -47.51 2.43 -44.72
N LYS A 895 -46.27 2.84 -44.48
CA LYS A 895 -45.15 2.46 -45.35
C LYS A 895 -44.97 0.95 -45.32
N GLY A 896 -45.18 0.30 -46.47
CA GLY A 896 -45.00 -1.15 -46.64
C GLY A 896 -46.24 -2.02 -46.38
N GLY A 897 -47.41 -1.44 -46.09
CA GLY A 897 -48.68 -2.19 -45.99
C GLY A 897 -48.82 -3.14 -44.78
N VAL A 898 -47.80 -3.23 -43.92
CA VAL A 898 -47.81 -3.96 -42.66
C VAL A 898 -47.22 -3.06 -41.58
N PRO A 899 -47.84 -2.93 -40.39
CA PRO A 899 -49.15 -3.44 -39.99
C PRO A 899 -50.29 -2.95 -40.89
N ASN A 900 -51.37 -3.74 -40.97
CA ASN A 900 -52.54 -3.45 -41.81
C ASN A 900 -53.80 -3.07 -41.00
N ASP A 901 -53.67 -2.98 -39.68
CA ASP A 901 -54.72 -2.52 -38.76
C ASP A 901 -54.08 -1.92 -37.49
N PRO A 902 -54.81 -1.05 -36.76
CA PRO A 902 -54.30 -0.39 -35.55
C PRO A 902 -53.86 -1.37 -34.45
N GLN A 903 -54.60 -2.46 -34.25
CA GLN A 903 -54.32 -3.43 -33.19
C GLN A 903 -53.02 -4.18 -33.44
N LYS A 904 -52.76 -4.55 -34.69
CA LYS A 904 -51.51 -5.19 -35.10
C LYS A 904 -50.32 -4.25 -34.97
N LEU A 905 -50.50 -2.95 -35.20
CA LEU A 905 -49.47 -1.94 -34.92
C LEU A 905 -49.15 -1.88 -33.42
N LYS A 906 -50.18 -1.79 -32.55
CA LYS A 906 -50.02 -1.84 -31.09
C LYS A 906 -49.22 -3.08 -30.67
N ASN A 907 -49.66 -4.26 -31.09
CA ASN A 907 -49.02 -5.54 -30.74
C ASN A 907 -47.55 -5.63 -31.22
N LEU A 908 -47.22 -5.04 -32.37
CA LEU A 908 -45.85 -5.05 -32.89
C LEU A 908 -44.94 -4.09 -32.13
N LEU A 909 -45.43 -2.92 -31.76
CA LEU A 909 -44.68 -1.98 -30.92
C LEU A 909 -44.47 -2.55 -29.50
N GLU A 910 -45.48 -3.22 -28.92
CA GLU A 910 -45.37 -3.87 -27.60
C GLU A 910 -44.35 -5.02 -27.59
N LYS A 911 -44.22 -5.75 -28.71
CA LYS A 911 -43.19 -6.80 -28.87
C LYS A 911 -41.76 -6.26 -28.90
N GLN A 912 -41.56 -4.99 -29.24
CA GLN A 912 -40.23 -4.35 -29.23
C GLN A 912 -39.81 -3.84 -27.85
N LEU A 913 -40.74 -3.79 -26.89
CA LEU A 913 -40.42 -3.39 -25.53
C LEU A 913 -39.58 -4.46 -24.82
N ASP A 914 -38.47 -4.02 -24.23
CA ASP A 914 -37.70 -4.82 -23.27
C ASP A 914 -38.61 -5.27 -22.10
N PRO A 915 -38.45 -6.49 -21.56
CA PRO A 915 -39.24 -6.98 -20.43
C PRO A 915 -39.34 -6.00 -19.24
N THR A 916 -38.29 -5.23 -18.98
CA THR A 916 -38.26 -4.25 -17.88
C THR A 916 -39.11 -3.00 -18.15
N LEU A 917 -39.30 -2.64 -19.42
CA LEU A 917 -40.09 -1.47 -19.85
C LEU A 917 -41.57 -1.79 -20.01
N LYS A 918 -41.94 -3.06 -20.23
CA LYS A 918 -43.34 -3.48 -20.43
C LYS A 918 -44.28 -3.08 -19.30
N ASN A 919 -43.77 -2.96 -18.07
CA ASN A 919 -44.56 -2.58 -16.90
C ASN A 919 -44.62 -1.07 -16.67
N LYS A 920 -43.94 -0.26 -17.48
CA LYS A 920 -43.81 1.19 -17.29
C LYS A 920 -44.17 2.01 -18.53
N ILE A 921 -43.94 1.48 -19.72
CA ILE A 921 -44.24 2.14 -20.99
C ILE A 921 -45.49 1.51 -21.58
N HIS A 922 -46.56 2.30 -21.72
CA HIS A 922 -47.82 1.87 -22.30
C HIS A 922 -47.97 2.40 -23.72
N ILE A 923 -48.54 1.57 -24.60
CA ILE A 923 -48.71 1.91 -26.02
C ILE A 923 -50.20 2.07 -26.32
N VAL A 924 -50.57 3.23 -26.83
CA VAL A 924 -51.95 3.55 -27.24
C VAL A 924 -51.96 3.84 -28.73
N VAL A 925 -52.85 3.20 -29.48
CA VAL A 925 -53.04 3.48 -30.91
C VAL A 925 -54.47 3.96 -31.11
N ILE A 926 -54.62 5.20 -31.56
CA ILE A 926 -55.92 5.83 -31.82
C ILE A 926 -56.20 5.76 -33.32
N ASP A 927 -57.25 5.04 -33.72
CA ASP A 927 -57.69 4.98 -35.11
C ASP A 927 -58.48 6.24 -35.48
N VAL A 928 -57.83 7.10 -36.27
CA VAL A 928 -58.41 8.35 -36.80
C VAL A 928 -58.66 8.24 -38.31
N SER A 929 -58.68 7.02 -38.86
CA SER A 929 -59.01 6.80 -40.26
C SER A 929 -60.48 7.16 -40.55
N PRO A 930 -60.83 7.50 -41.79
CA PRO A 930 -62.22 7.76 -42.15
C PRO A 930 -63.14 6.54 -41.92
N SER A 931 -64.41 6.79 -41.60
CA SER A 931 -65.47 5.77 -41.48
C SER A 931 -66.71 6.14 -42.31
N GLY A 932 -67.50 5.14 -42.73
CA GLY A 932 -68.74 5.33 -43.49
C GLY A 932 -68.52 5.72 -44.96
N ARG A 933 -69.34 6.65 -45.50
CA ARG A 933 -69.27 7.15 -46.90
C ARG A 933 -67.93 7.85 -47.28
N TRP A 934 -66.97 7.86 -46.38
CA TRP A 934 -65.66 8.51 -46.51
C TRP A 934 -64.50 7.50 -46.53
N ALA A 935 -64.79 6.19 -46.52
CA ALA A 935 -63.82 5.11 -46.38
C ALA A 935 -63.16 4.64 -47.70
N GLU A 936 -63.38 5.33 -48.83
CA GLU A 936 -62.73 5.05 -50.12
C GLU A 936 -61.59 6.04 -50.44
#